data_AF-A0A2P8A7M5-F1
#
_entry.id   AF-A0A2P8A7M5-F1
#
_cell.length_a   1.000
_cell.length_b   1.000
_cell.length_c   1.000
_cell.angle_alpha   90.00
_cell.angle_beta   90.00
_cell.angle_gamma   90.00
#
_symmetry.space_group_name_H-M   'P 1'
#
loop_
_entity.id
_entity.type
_entity.pdbx_description
1 polymer ?
#
loop_
_entity_poly.entity_id
_entity_poly.type
_entity_poly.pdbx_seq_one_letter_code
_entity_poly.pdbx_strand_id
1 'polypeptide(L)'
;MFSIRVPCSSANIGPGFDVIGLALSVWLEVQVSVDTSKTSSDQRFNCRITYEGQGKEDVEPVADRNLITQTALYVLRCHDQYAFPTETQVHIINPIPLGRGLGSSGAAVVAGVVLANEVGKLGLTKDRLLDFCLMIERHPDNVAAALFGGFVGSYLKELNPEDMKRKEIPLSEVLPAPAGGEDTGLRPPIPPTDIGKHIKFAWAPEIKCIAIIPDFEVSTAKARSVLPIEYPKADVISNLQRIALLTTALGQSPPNPELIYDGMQDKVHQPYRKTLIPGLTEILHSVTPSSHPGLLGICLSGAGPTILALATHNFDSIASHIISQFKKESINCEWKLLTPAYDGATVTHSPSPSASAPAPAPEALTYASSGVSIDAGNLFVQRIKPLVRSTARPGADASIGGFGGALDLAAAGYGDAAPIIVQAIDGIGTKLKLAFALKSYKQVGIDLVAMNVNDLIVQGAEPLSFLDYYATGRLDVDQAAGLVEGVAEGCRQSNCALVGGETAEMPSLYAEGEFDAAGCATGAIHRGKKILPDMESMREGDVLIGLASSGVHSNGFSLVRKVVERAGLAWTDACPFETTGEHKGKSIGEVLLTPTKLYVKSLLEVIKKDAVKGMAHITGGGLYDNVPRMLPKHLGADIDAKTWEVPGVMRWLKKSGGVEGKEFARTWNTGLGMVCVVEGAKVEEVKKTLDGQGERVFVIGKLVKKEDIGGEEVVVRHMEVWD
;
A
#
# COMPACT_ATOMS: atom_id res chain seq x y z
N MET A 1 10.55 6.89 -29.57
CA MET A 1 9.09 6.78 -29.79
C MET A 1 8.46 6.37 -28.47
N PHE A 2 7.27 6.84 -28.17
CA PHE A 2 6.51 6.42 -27.00
C PHE A 2 5.01 6.46 -27.30
N SER A 3 4.21 5.83 -26.47
CA SER A 3 2.75 5.81 -26.56
C SER A 3 2.14 6.20 -25.23
N ILE A 4 1.09 7.00 -25.26
CA ILE A 4 0.29 7.40 -24.10
C ILE A 4 -1.06 6.68 -24.20
N ARG A 5 -1.53 6.08 -23.11
CA ARG A 5 -2.87 5.50 -23.02
C ARG A 5 -3.64 6.17 -21.89
N VAL A 6 -4.83 6.66 -22.19
CA VAL A 6 -5.73 7.32 -21.22
C VAL A 6 -7.10 6.66 -21.28
N PRO A 7 -7.64 6.15 -20.15
CA PRO A 7 -8.95 5.52 -20.15
C PRO A 7 -10.04 6.58 -20.27
N CYS A 8 -11.19 6.19 -20.82
CA CYS A 8 -12.40 6.97 -20.74
C CYS A 8 -12.91 7.02 -19.30
N SER A 9 -13.80 7.97 -19.01
CA SER A 9 -14.36 8.13 -17.66
C SER A 9 -15.87 8.26 -17.70
N SER A 10 -16.53 7.68 -16.70
CA SER A 10 -17.89 8.05 -16.33
C SER A 10 -17.85 8.92 -15.08
N ALA A 11 -18.52 10.06 -15.14
CA ALA A 11 -18.54 11.08 -14.09
C ALA A 11 -19.95 11.23 -13.51
N ASN A 12 -20.10 11.99 -12.42
CA ASN A 12 -21.39 12.24 -11.78
C ASN A 12 -22.16 10.96 -11.41
N ILE A 13 -21.43 9.93 -10.93
CA ILE A 13 -22.01 8.61 -10.64
C ILE A 13 -23.01 8.74 -9.50
N GLY A 14 -24.30 8.54 -9.82
CA GLY A 14 -25.41 8.75 -8.89
C GLY A 14 -25.35 10.16 -8.27
N PRO A 15 -25.30 10.29 -6.93
CA PRO A 15 -25.26 11.58 -6.23
C PRO A 15 -23.91 12.31 -6.36
N GLY A 16 -22.89 11.71 -6.98
CA GLY A 16 -21.50 12.18 -6.99
C GLY A 16 -21.19 13.36 -7.92
N PHE A 17 -22.06 14.37 -7.98
CA PHE A 17 -21.93 15.51 -8.90
C PHE A 17 -20.61 16.27 -8.74
N ASP A 18 -19.84 16.40 -9.83
CA ASP A 18 -18.51 17.05 -9.92
C ASP A 18 -17.46 16.49 -8.92
N VAL A 19 -17.71 15.32 -8.30
CA VAL A 19 -16.86 14.75 -7.25
C VAL A 19 -16.43 13.33 -7.59
N ILE A 20 -17.35 12.49 -8.08
CA ILE A 20 -17.13 11.06 -8.25
C ILE A 20 -16.97 10.72 -9.73
N GLY A 21 -15.86 10.07 -10.06
CA GLY A 21 -15.60 9.52 -11.40
C GLY A 21 -15.14 8.06 -11.35
N LEU A 22 -15.33 7.36 -12.46
CA LEU A 22 -14.88 5.99 -12.67
C LEU A 22 -14.17 5.90 -14.02
N ALA A 23 -12.90 5.48 -14.00
CA ALA A 23 -12.17 5.17 -15.22
C ALA A 23 -12.64 3.83 -15.78
N LEU A 24 -12.86 3.74 -17.09
CA LEU A 24 -13.44 2.57 -17.74
C LEU A 24 -12.56 2.07 -18.89
N SER A 25 -12.70 0.78 -19.22
CA SER A 25 -11.83 0.02 -20.11
C SER A 25 -11.94 0.33 -21.62
N VAL A 26 -12.09 1.60 -22.00
CA VAL A 26 -11.96 2.10 -23.38
C VAL A 26 -10.87 3.16 -23.38
N TRP A 27 -9.89 3.05 -24.28
CA TRP A 27 -8.64 3.79 -24.18
C TRP A 27 -8.45 4.74 -25.37
N LEU A 28 -8.22 6.01 -25.08
CA LEU A 28 -7.57 6.95 -26.00
C LEU A 28 -6.08 6.61 -26.04
N GLU A 29 -5.53 6.40 -27.23
CA GLU A 29 -4.11 6.14 -27.42
C GLU A 29 -3.47 7.26 -28.25
N VAL A 30 -2.29 7.71 -27.84
CA VAL A 30 -1.52 8.74 -28.54
C VAL A 30 -0.10 8.21 -28.76
N GLN A 31 0.22 7.87 -30.00
CA GLN A 31 1.54 7.42 -30.40
C GLN A 31 2.38 8.61 -30.84
N VAL A 32 3.61 8.71 -30.31
CA VAL A 32 4.46 9.88 -30.47
C VAL A 32 5.84 9.46 -30.95
N SER A 33 6.32 10.10 -32.01
CA SER A 33 7.70 10.01 -32.45
C SER A 33 8.29 11.40 -32.62
N VAL A 34 9.58 11.54 -32.36
CA VAL A 34 10.33 12.79 -32.52
C VAL A 34 11.56 12.45 -33.33
N ASP A 35 11.72 13.06 -34.50
CA ASP A 35 12.89 12.86 -35.35
C ASP A 35 14.01 13.83 -34.96
N THR A 36 14.85 13.39 -34.02
CA THR A 36 15.98 14.18 -33.52
C THR A 36 17.10 14.40 -34.55
N SER A 37 17.05 13.77 -35.73
CA SER A 37 18.05 13.96 -36.79
C SER A 37 17.84 15.24 -37.61
N LYS A 38 16.63 15.81 -37.56
CA LYS A 38 16.27 17.03 -38.27
C LYS A 38 16.41 18.25 -37.38
N THR A 39 16.95 19.34 -37.93
CA THR A 39 17.18 20.61 -37.22
C THR A 39 16.14 21.69 -37.56
N SER A 40 15.21 21.41 -38.49
CA SER A 40 14.09 22.27 -38.85
C SER A 40 12.86 21.43 -39.22
N SER A 41 11.66 21.97 -39.02
CA SER A 41 10.40 21.36 -39.45
C SER A 41 9.65 22.28 -40.40
N ASP A 42 8.95 21.71 -41.38
CA ASP A 42 7.98 22.42 -42.23
C ASP A 42 6.57 22.43 -41.63
N GLN A 43 6.37 21.74 -40.49
CA GLN A 43 5.10 21.65 -39.78
C GLN A 43 4.94 22.80 -38.80
N ARG A 44 3.72 23.34 -38.73
CA ARG A 44 3.36 24.37 -37.73
C ARG A 44 3.59 23.83 -36.32
N PHE A 45 4.30 24.58 -35.48
CA PHE A 45 4.77 24.16 -34.14
C PHE A 45 5.61 22.87 -34.10
N ASN A 46 6.28 22.52 -35.21
CA ASN A 46 7.08 21.29 -35.35
C ASN A 46 6.29 19.99 -35.18
N CYS A 47 4.94 20.03 -35.24
CA CYS A 47 4.11 18.88 -34.90
C CYS A 47 3.14 18.52 -36.03
N ARG A 48 3.25 17.27 -36.51
CA ARG A 48 2.30 16.67 -37.44
C ARG A 48 1.28 15.82 -36.68
N ILE A 49 -0.01 16.04 -36.92
CA ILE A 49 -1.09 15.22 -36.34
C ILE A 49 -1.65 14.27 -37.40
N THR A 50 -1.89 13.02 -36.99
CA THR A 50 -2.78 12.10 -37.69
C THR A 50 -3.80 11.52 -36.71
N TYR A 51 -4.99 11.16 -37.20
CA TYR A 51 -6.12 10.81 -36.33
C TYR A 51 -6.92 9.61 -36.89
N GLU A 52 -7.24 8.68 -36.00
CA GLU A 52 -8.09 7.51 -36.22
C GLU A 52 -9.16 7.41 -35.12
N GLY A 53 -10.36 6.94 -35.48
CA GLY A 53 -11.47 6.76 -34.55
C GLY A 53 -12.60 7.79 -34.69
N GLN A 54 -13.33 8.03 -33.59
CA GLN A 54 -14.53 8.89 -33.56
C GLN A 54 -14.16 10.36 -33.79
N GLY A 55 -14.91 11.05 -34.65
CA GLY A 55 -14.69 12.47 -35.00
C GLY A 55 -13.57 12.74 -36.00
N LYS A 56 -13.02 11.72 -36.67
CA LYS A 56 -11.94 11.85 -37.66
C LYS A 56 -12.22 12.90 -38.74
N GLU A 57 -13.47 13.03 -39.18
CA GLU A 57 -13.88 13.96 -40.23
C GLU A 57 -13.86 15.44 -39.77
N ASP A 58 -13.94 15.67 -38.46
CA ASP A 58 -13.96 17.00 -37.84
C ASP A 58 -12.59 17.42 -37.28
N VAL A 59 -11.57 16.54 -37.36
CA VAL A 59 -10.23 16.84 -36.84
C VAL A 59 -9.39 17.53 -37.89
N GLU A 60 -9.13 18.82 -37.67
CA GLU A 60 -8.12 19.54 -38.43
C GLU A 60 -6.71 19.08 -38.02
N PRO A 61 -5.84 18.65 -38.97
CA PRO A 61 -4.54 18.05 -38.68
C PRO A 61 -3.47 19.11 -38.35
N VAL A 62 -3.83 20.10 -37.52
CA VAL A 62 -2.96 21.22 -37.14
C VAL A 62 -2.80 21.23 -35.62
N ALA A 63 -1.54 21.31 -35.16
CA ALA A 63 -1.12 21.26 -33.75
C ALA A 63 -1.88 22.20 -32.81
N ASP A 64 -2.37 23.32 -33.34
CA ASP A 64 -3.06 24.36 -32.60
C ASP A 64 -4.58 24.32 -32.69
N ARG A 65 -5.17 23.27 -33.28
CA ARG A 65 -6.62 23.11 -33.44
C ARG A 65 -7.18 21.81 -32.86
N ASN A 66 -6.30 20.89 -32.45
CA ASN A 66 -6.68 19.67 -31.75
C ASN A 66 -6.45 19.82 -30.24
N LEU A 67 -7.46 19.49 -29.43
CA LEU A 67 -7.45 19.69 -27.97
C LEU A 67 -6.25 19.04 -27.25
N ILE A 68 -5.80 17.86 -27.68
CA ILE A 68 -4.65 17.17 -27.07
C ILE A 68 -3.39 18.01 -27.26
N THR A 69 -3.12 18.42 -28.50
CA THR A 69 -1.93 19.18 -28.86
C THR A 69 -2.00 20.64 -28.41
N GLN A 70 -3.18 21.27 -28.39
CA GLN A 70 -3.39 22.59 -27.77
C GLN A 70 -3.07 22.56 -26.28
N THR A 71 -3.59 21.55 -25.57
CA THR A 71 -3.30 21.33 -24.16
C THR A 71 -1.81 21.13 -23.93
N ALA A 72 -1.16 20.34 -24.79
CA ALA A 72 0.28 20.13 -24.69
C ALA A 72 1.07 21.43 -24.92
N LEU A 73 0.73 22.22 -25.95
CA LEU A 73 1.35 23.52 -26.22
C LEU A 73 1.18 24.49 -25.04
N TYR A 74 0.01 24.53 -24.41
CA TYR A 74 -0.22 25.33 -23.22
C TYR A 74 0.73 24.95 -22.06
N VAL A 75 0.87 23.65 -21.77
CA VAL A 75 1.77 23.18 -20.71
C VAL A 75 3.25 23.43 -21.06
N LEU A 76 3.65 23.22 -22.31
CA LEU A 76 5.01 23.51 -22.80
C LEU A 76 5.33 25.02 -22.64
N ARG A 77 4.41 25.89 -23.04
CA ARG A 77 4.57 27.35 -22.91
C ARG A 77 4.63 27.81 -21.46
N CYS A 78 3.91 27.15 -20.55
CA CYS A 78 4.07 27.38 -19.11
C CYS A 78 5.49 27.09 -18.61
N HIS A 79 6.30 26.35 -19.38
CA HIS A 79 7.70 26.01 -19.10
C HIS A 79 8.66 26.59 -20.15
N ASP A 80 8.28 27.72 -20.76
CA ASP A 80 9.12 28.48 -21.71
C ASP A 80 9.50 27.69 -22.99
N GLN A 81 8.71 26.66 -23.34
CA GLN A 81 8.81 25.89 -24.59
C GLN A 81 7.63 26.23 -25.52
N TYR A 82 7.89 26.97 -26.61
CA TYR A 82 6.82 27.57 -27.42
C TYR A 82 6.32 26.70 -28.59
N ALA A 83 7.03 25.62 -28.89
CA ALA A 83 6.69 24.63 -29.91
C ALA A 83 7.09 23.22 -29.43
N PHE A 84 6.61 22.19 -30.11
CA PHE A 84 7.09 20.83 -29.88
C PHE A 84 8.57 20.71 -30.30
N PRO A 85 9.29 19.68 -29.81
CA PRO A 85 10.58 19.29 -30.37
C PRO A 85 10.50 19.19 -31.90
N THR A 86 11.59 19.56 -32.57
CA THR A 86 11.65 19.55 -34.04
C THR A 86 11.21 18.20 -34.59
N GLU A 87 10.25 18.23 -35.52
CA GLU A 87 9.72 17.04 -36.21
C GLU A 87 9.10 16.00 -35.27
N THR A 88 8.17 16.48 -34.43
CA THR A 88 7.27 15.65 -33.64
C THR A 88 6.11 15.14 -34.50
N GLN A 89 5.81 13.85 -34.44
CA GLN A 89 4.63 13.25 -35.04
C GLN A 89 3.75 12.69 -33.93
N VAL A 90 2.48 13.08 -33.93
CA VAL A 90 1.45 12.65 -32.98
C VAL A 90 0.36 11.92 -33.76
N HIS A 91 0.20 10.64 -33.48
CA HIS A 91 -0.85 9.80 -34.06
C HIS A 91 -1.87 9.44 -32.97
N ILE A 92 -3.11 9.91 -33.13
CA ILE A 92 -4.18 9.79 -32.14
C ILE A 92 -5.15 8.70 -32.57
N ILE A 93 -5.44 7.76 -31.67
CA ILE A 93 -6.44 6.71 -31.84
C ILE A 93 -7.49 6.89 -30.74
N ASN A 94 -8.67 7.40 -31.09
CA ASN A 94 -9.72 7.71 -30.12
C ASN A 94 -11.01 6.90 -30.37
N PRO A 95 -11.19 5.77 -29.66
CA PRO A 95 -12.43 4.99 -29.70
C PRO A 95 -13.51 5.54 -28.75
N ILE A 96 -13.24 6.59 -27.98
CA ILE A 96 -14.18 7.14 -26.99
C ILE A 96 -15.26 7.97 -27.72
N PRO A 97 -16.56 7.70 -27.50
CA PRO A 97 -17.62 8.47 -28.14
C PRO A 97 -17.62 9.94 -27.70
N LEU A 98 -17.50 10.85 -28.68
CA LEU A 98 -17.50 12.30 -28.47
C LEU A 98 -18.90 12.79 -28.06
N GLY A 99 -18.99 13.77 -27.17
CA GLY A 99 -20.26 14.42 -26.79
C GLY A 99 -21.31 13.51 -26.10
N ARG A 100 -20.96 12.25 -25.79
CA ARG A 100 -21.92 11.23 -25.35
C ARG A 100 -21.90 10.89 -23.87
N GLY A 101 -20.92 11.37 -23.11
CA GLY A 101 -20.88 11.22 -21.65
C GLY A 101 -19.86 10.19 -21.12
N LEU A 102 -18.94 9.73 -21.96
CA LEU A 102 -17.81 8.86 -21.55
C LEU A 102 -16.48 9.62 -21.40
N GLY A 103 -16.53 10.90 -21.01
CA GLY A 103 -15.33 11.63 -20.58
C GLY A 103 -14.27 11.85 -21.67
N SER A 104 -14.64 11.87 -22.96
CA SER A 104 -13.65 12.01 -24.05
C SER A 104 -12.83 13.30 -23.96
N SER A 105 -13.45 14.42 -23.56
CA SER A 105 -12.74 15.68 -23.31
C SER A 105 -11.69 15.54 -22.20
N GLY A 106 -12.08 14.98 -21.04
CA GLY A 106 -11.17 14.76 -19.93
C GLY A 106 -10.01 13.84 -20.29
N ALA A 107 -10.27 12.77 -21.03
CA ALA A 107 -9.22 11.89 -21.55
C ALA A 107 -8.26 12.64 -22.49
N ALA A 108 -8.78 13.50 -23.37
CA ALA A 108 -7.97 14.31 -24.28
C ALA A 108 -7.12 15.37 -23.55
N VAL A 109 -7.67 16.03 -22.53
CA VAL A 109 -6.94 16.99 -21.68
C VAL A 109 -5.81 16.25 -20.95
N VAL A 110 -6.10 15.13 -20.30
CA VAL A 110 -5.10 14.31 -19.61
C VAL A 110 -4.01 13.84 -20.59
N ALA A 111 -4.40 13.36 -21.78
CA ALA A 111 -3.44 12.95 -22.81
C ALA A 111 -2.54 14.10 -23.25
N GLY A 112 -3.08 15.32 -23.39
CA GLY A 112 -2.32 16.51 -23.77
C GLY A 112 -1.33 16.95 -22.69
N VAL A 113 -1.74 16.94 -21.42
CA VAL A 113 -0.87 17.29 -20.29
C VAL A 113 0.27 16.27 -20.15
N VAL A 114 -0.04 14.97 -20.27
CA VAL A 114 0.97 13.90 -20.29
C VAL A 114 1.89 14.02 -21.51
N LEU A 115 1.33 14.33 -22.69
CA LEU A 115 2.12 14.54 -23.91
C LEU A 115 3.15 15.65 -23.72
N ALA A 116 2.75 16.80 -23.18
CA ALA A 116 3.69 17.89 -22.88
C ALA A 116 4.77 17.48 -21.89
N ASN A 117 4.41 16.74 -20.84
CA ASN A 117 5.35 16.26 -19.85
C ASN A 117 6.46 15.42 -20.50
N GLU A 118 6.08 14.53 -21.40
CA GLU A 118 7.00 13.62 -22.08
C GLU A 118 7.83 14.30 -23.17
N VAL A 119 7.20 15.03 -24.10
CA VAL A 119 7.94 15.70 -25.19
C VAL A 119 8.82 16.84 -24.67
N GLY A 120 8.35 17.55 -23.65
CA GLY A 120 9.06 18.67 -23.03
C GLY A 120 10.06 18.26 -21.96
N LYS A 121 10.11 16.96 -21.59
CA LYS A 121 10.96 16.41 -20.52
C LYS A 121 10.79 17.17 -19.19
N LEU A 122 9.53 17.45 -18.82
CA LEU A 122 9.21 18.37 -17.72
C LEU A 122 9.32 17.72 -16.33
N GLY A 123 9.20 16.39 -16.23
CA GLY A 123 9.36 15.66 -14.97
C GLY A 123 8.28 15.95 -13.92
N LEU A 124 7.06 16.29 -14.34
CA LEU A 124 5.95 16.64 -13.46
C LEU A 124 5.36 15.40 -12.79
N THR A 125 4.99 15.52 -11.52
CA THR A 125 4.28 14.47 -10.77
C THR A 125 2.82 14.35 -11.22
N LYS A 126 2.16 13.20 -11.02
CA LYS A 126 0.71 13.05 -11.35
C LYS A 126 -0.17 14.11 -10.68
N ASP A 127 0.11 14.48 -9.44
CA ASP A 127 -0.61 15.58 -8.77
C ASP A 127 -0.41 16.93 -9.49
N ARG A 128 0.80 17.18 -9.99
CA ARG A 128 1.04 18.40 -10.76
C ARG A 128 0.39 18.35 -12.15
N LEU A 129 0.35 17.18 -12.79
CA LEU A 129 -0.43 16.98 -14.01
C LEU A 129 -1.92 17.25 -13.75
N LEU A 130 -2.46 16.82 -12.60
CA LEU A 130 -3.83 17.11 -12.20
C LEU A 130 -4.09 18.62 -12.11
N ASP A 131 -3.18 19.41 -11.52
CA ASP A 131 -3.34 20.87 -11.47
C ASP A 131 -3.45 21.50 -12.88
N PHE A 132 -2.66 21.01 -13.84
CA PHE A 132 -2.76 21.45 -15.24
C PHE A 132 -4.08 21.02 -15.88
N CYS A 133 -4.50 19.77 -15.66
CA CYS A 133 -5.78 19.28 -16.13
C CYS A 133 -6.94 20.12 -15.56
N LEU A 134 -6.91 20.44 -14.27
CA LEU A 134 -7.97 21.17 -13.58
C LEU A 134 -8.07 22.66 -13.96
N MET A 135 -6.97 23.25 -14.44
CA MET A 135 -6.99 24.59 -15.00
C MET A 135 -7.76 24.66 -16.33
N ILE A 136 -7.73 23.56 -17.09
CA ILE A 136 -8.41 23.42 -18.39
C ILE A 136 -9.83 22.89 -18.17
N GLU A 137 -9.95 21.78 -17.46
CA GLU A 137 -11.20 21.13 -17.11
C GLU A 137 -11.53 21.40 -15.64
N ARG A 138 -12.39 22.39 -15.40
CA ARG A 138 -12.69 22.89 -14.05
C ARG A 138 -13.46 21.90 -13.16
N HIS A 139 -13.77 20.71 -13.65
CA HIS A 139 -14.52 19.66 -12.95
C HIS A 139 -13.57 18.49 -12.72
N PRO A 140 -13.31 18.10 -11.47
CA PRO A 140 -12.23 17.18 -11.18
C PRO A 140 -12.58 15.71 -11.44
N ASP A 141 -13.86 15.37 -11.48
CA ASP A 141 -14.36 14.00 -11.57
C ASP A 141 -13.84 13.20 -12.78
N ASN A 142 -13.94 13.75 -13.99
CA ASN A 142 -13.46 13.07 -15.20
C ASN A 142 -11.93 12.99 -15.25
N VAL A 143 -11.26 14.13 -15.08
CA VAL A 143 -9.79 14.19 -15.23
C VAL A 143 -9.08 13.42 -14.13
N ALA A 144 -9.58 13.42 -12.89
CA ALA A 144 -9.01 12.61 -11.82
C ALA A 144 -9.20 11.11 -12.10
N ALA A 145 -10.40 10.69 -12.52
CA ALA A 145 -10.62 9.29 -12.91
C ALA A 145 -9.70 8.88 -14.06
N ALA A 146 -9.65 9.65 -15.15
CA ALA A 146 -8.80 9.36 -16.30
C ALA A 146 -7.30 9.33 -15.96
N LEU A 147 -6.82 10.22 -15.07
CA LEU A 147 -5.41 10.31 -14.70
C LEU A 147 -4.96 9.23 -13.70
N PHE A 148 -5.77 8.93 -12.69
CA PHE A 148 -5.41 8.04 -11.58
C PHE A 148 -5.98 6.63 -11.69
N GLY A 149 -7.04 6.43 -12.47
CA GLY A 149 -7.68 5.14 -12.69
C GLY A 149 -8.57 4.67 -11.53
N GLY A 150 -9.45 3.70 -11.83
CA GLY A 150 -10.38 3.11 -10.88
C GLY A 150 -11.55 4.03 -10.52
N PHE A 151 -12.14 3.78 -9.35
CA PHE A 151 -13.24 4.57 -8.79
C PHE A 151 -12.66 5.67 -7.89
N VAL A 152 -12.85 6.93 -8.26
CA VAL A 152 -12.13 8.08 -7.69
C VAL A 152 -13.09 9.14 -7.18
N GLY A 153 -12.84 9.61 -5.96
CA GLY A 153 -13.42 10.84 -5.42
C GLY A 153 -12.42 11.98 -5.54
N SER A 154 -12.91 13.17 -5.86
CA SER A 154 -12.06 14.34 -6.05
C SER A 154 -12.77 15.62 -5.63
N TYR A 155 -12.01 16.61 -5.19
CA TYR A 155 -12.55 17.92 -4.84
C TYR A 155 -11.52 19.02 -5.09
N LEU A 156 -12.00 20.24 -5.31
CA LEU A 156 -11.17 21.43 -5.46
C LEU A 156 -10.93 22.07 -4.09
N LYS A 157 -9.68 22.47 -3.81
CA LYS A 157 -9.39 23.23 -2.60
C LYS A 157 -9.94 24.65 -2.67
N GLU A 158 -10.22 25.23 -1.50
CA GLU A 158 -10.36 26.67 -1.39
C GLU A 158 -9.01 27.33 -1.66
N LEU A 159 -8.99 28.17 -2.68
CA LEU A 159 -7.81 28.92 -3.07
C LEU A 159 -7.84 30.29 -2.38
N ASN A 160 -6.66 30.90 -2.16
CA ASN A 160 -6.59 32.28 -1.70
C ASN A 160 -7.26 33.24 -2.72
N PRO A 161 -7.61 34.48 -2.34
CA PRO A 161 -8.31 35.40 -3.24
C PRO A 161 -7.57 35.74 -4.55
N GLU A 162 -6.23 35.68 -4.56
CA GLU A 162 -5.42 35.94 -5.76
C GLU A 162 -5.50 34.77 -6.76
N ASP A 163 -5.50 33.54 -6.25
CA ASP A 163 -5.65 32.31 -7.02
C ASP A 163 -7.11 32.07 -7.43
N MET A 164 -8.10 32.54 -6.65
CA MET A 164 -9.52 32.53 -7.04
C MET A 164 -9.76 33.38 -8.29
N LYS A 165 -9.12 34.55 -8.42
CA LYS A 165 -9.20 35.36 -9.65
C LYS A 165 -8.69 34.62 -10.87
N ARG A 166 -7.70 33.72 -10.69
CA ARG A 166 -7.19 32.86 -11.77
C ARG A 166 -8.16 31.74 -12.12
N LYS A 167 -8.90 31.21 -11.14
CA LYS A 167 -9.97 30.22 -11.34
C LYS A 167 -11.15 30.78 -12.14
N GLU A 168 -11.37 32.10 -12.12
CA GLU A 168 -12.45 32.75 -12.86
C GLU A 168 -12.16 32.92 -14.37
N ILE A 169 -10.88 32.93 -14.79
CA ILE A 169 -10.42 33.11 -16.18
C ILE A 169 -11.05 32.08 -17.14
N PRO A 170 -12.00 32.46 -18.02
CA PRO A 170 -12.70 31.55 -18.94
C PRO A 170 -11.79 30.52 -19.62
N LEU A 171 -12.32 29.33 -19.94
CA LEU A 171 -11.53 28.32 -20.68
C LEU A 171 -11.04 28.87 -22.03
N SER A 172 -11.81 29.75 -22.67
CA SER A 172 -11.43 30.50 -23.86
C SER A 172 -10.39 31.61 -23.60
N GLU A 173 -9.98 31.83 -22.36
CA GLU A 173 -8.86 32.71 -21.98
C GLU A 173 -7.65 31.88 -21.52
N VAL A 174 -7.86 30.66 -20.99
CA VAL A 174 -6.81 29.67 -20.71
C VAL A 174 -6.30 29.02 -22.00
N LEU A 175 -7.21 28.71 -22.93
CA LEU A 175 -6.98 28.20 -24.28
C LEU A 175 -7.74 29.10 -25.29
N PRO A 176 -7.32 30.34 -25.55
CA PRO A 176 -8.05 31.22 -26.48
C PRO A 176 -8.07 30.71 -27.91
N ALA A 177 -9.15 30.97 -28.63
CA ALA A 177 -9.09 30.97 -30.09
C ALA A 177 -8.64 32.37 -30.54
N PRO A 178 -7.45 32.57 -31.17
CA PRO A 178 -6.45 31.59 -31.60
C PRO A 178 -5.30 31.35 -30.60
N ALA A 179 -5.25 32.00 -29.44
CA ALA A 179 -4.06 32.04 -28.56
C ALA A 179 -3.76 30.81 -27.65
N GLY A 180 -4.55 29.74 -27.70
CA GLY A 180 -4.14 28.38 -27.28
C GLY A 180 -3.31 27.68 -28.37
N GLY A 181 -3.09 28.40 -29.46
CA GLY A 181 -2.61 27.90 -30.72
C GLY A 181 -1.52 28.77 -31.34
N GLU A 182 -1.80 30.04 -31.60
CA GLU A 182 -0.81 31.00 -32.07
C GLU A 182 0.20 31.35 -30.98
N ASP A 183 1.48 31.43 -31.35
CA ASP A 183 2.54 31.88 -30.46
C ASP A 183 2.52 33.40 -30.39
N THR A 184 2.10 33.92 -29.24
CA THR A 184 2.07 35.36 -28.95
C THR A 184 3.37 35.85 -28.32
N GLY A 185 4.34 34.97 -28.05
CA GLY A 185 5.55 35.24 -27.28
C GLY A 185 5.30 35.48 -25.78
N LEU A 186 4.06 35.36 -25.32
CA LEU A 186 3.68 35.54 -23.92
C LEU A 186 3.56 34.20 -23.20
N ARG A 187 4.01 34.18 -21.94
CA ARG A 187 3.86 33.02 -21.07
C ARG A 187 2.40 32.93 -20.57
N PRO A 188 1.69 31.83 -20.82
CA PRO A 188 0.33 31.64 -20.31
C PRO A 188 0.33 31.49 -18.77
N PRO A 189 -0.81 31.73 -18.11
CA PRO A 189 -0.91 31.64 -16.66
C PRO A 189 -0.61 30.21 -16.20
N ILE A 190 0.38 30.05 -15.31
CA ILE A 190 0.69 28.75 -14.71
C ILE A 190 -0.40 28.44 -13.66
N PRO A 191 -0.98 27.22 -13.67
CA PRO A 191 -1.93 26.82 -12.63
C PRO A 191 -1.30 26.94 -11.25
N PRO A 192 -2.03 27.40 -10.22
CA PRO A 192 -1.57 27.25 -8.84
C PRO A 192 -1.26 25.78 -8.53
N THR A 193 -0.45 25.53 -7.52
CA THR A 193 -0.15 24.16 -7.07
C THR A 193 -1.20 23.68 -6.09
N ASP A 194 -1.51 22.39 -6.11
CA ASP A 194 -2.37 21.73 -5.12
C ASP A 194 -3.83 22.23 -5.17
N ILE A 195 -4.37 22.43 -6.39
CA ILE A 195 -5.72 22.99 -6.58
C ILE A 195 -6.84 21.96 -6.43
N GLY A 196 -6.50 20.67 -6.52
CA GLY A 196 -7.42 19.57 -6.32
C GLY A 196 -6.80 18.43 -5.51
N LYS A 197 -7.64 17.73 -4.76
CA LYS A 197 -7.28 16.48 -4.09
C LYS A 197 -8.15 15.34 -4.62
N HIS A 198 -7.62 14.14 -4.51
CA HIS A 198 -8.30 12.93 -4.94
C HIS A 198 -8.11 11.81 -3.92
N ILE A 199 -8.97 10.81 -3.99
CA ILE A 199 -8.88 9.55 -3.26
C ILE A 199 -9.43 8.43 -4.13
N LYS A 200 -8.74 7.29 -4.17
CA LYS A 200 -9.23 6.09 -4.85
C LYS A 200 -10.05 5.28 -3.84
N PHE A 201 -11.29 4.98 -4.19
CA PHE A 201 -12.17 4.13 -3.39
C PHE A 201 -12.02 2.66 -3.79
N ALA A 202 -12.44 1.77 -2.89
CA ALA A 202 -12.55 0.35 -3.19
C ALA A 202 -13.66 0.10 -4.21
N TRP A 203 -13.51 -0.96 -5.02
CA TRP A 203 -14.49 -1.39 -5.99
C TRP A 203 -14.61 -2.92 -5.96
N ALA A 204 -15.82 -3.43 -5.79
CA ALA A 204 -16.07 -4.85 -5.75
C ALA A 204 -15.86 -5.48 -7.15
N PRO A 205 -15.00 -6.50 -7.31
CA PRO A 205 -14.57 -7.02 -8.61
C PRO A 205 -15.70 -7.64 -9.44
N GLU A 206 -16.79 -8.06 -8.79
CA GLU A 206 -17.99 -8.61 -9.40
C GLU A 206 -18.79 -7.55 -10.17
N ILE A 207 -18.63 -6.27 -9.83
CA ILE A 207 -19.38 -5.18 -10.47
C ILE A 207 -18.78 -4.86 -11.84
N LYS A 208 -19.60 -4.97 -12.88
CA LYS A 208 -19.32 -4.55 -14.26
C LYS A 208 -20.23 -3.38 -14.64
N CYS A 209 -19.80 -2.62 -15.64
CA CYS A 209 -20.48 -1.42 -16.10
C CYS A 209 -21.07 -1.64 -17.49
N ILE A 210 -22.39 -1.57 -17.61
CA ILE A 210 -23.10 -1.59 -18.88
C ILE A 210 -23.27 -0.12 -19.31
N ALA A 211 -22.53 0.30 -20.33
CA ALA A 211 -22.66 1.64 -20.90
C ALA A 211 -23.58 1.59 -22.13
N ILE A 212 -24.76 2.20 -22.06
CA ILE A 212 -25.69 2.38 -23.18
C ILE A 212 -25.42 3.74 -23.80
N ILE A 213 -25.10 3.79 -25.08
CA ILE A 213 -24.56 4.96 -25.77
C ILE A 213 -25.53 5.34 -26.91
N PRO A 214 -26.37 6.36 -26.70
CA PRO A 214 -27.27 6.87 -27.73
C PRO A 214 -26.53 7.54 -28.90
N ASP A 215 -27.14 7.55 -30.08
CA ASP A 215 -26.61 8.12 -31.33
C ASP A 215 -26.77 9.65 -31.46
N PHE A 216 -26.93 10.37 -30.34
CA PHE A 216 -26.99 11.83 -30.29
C PHE A 216 -26.06 12.39 -29.22
N GLU A 217 -25.82 13.70 -29.23
CA GLU A 217 -24.89 14.38 -28.32
C GLU A 217 -25.60 15.38 -27.42
N VAL A 218 -25.05 15.56 -26.21
CA VAL A 218 -25.45 16.63 -25.30
C VAL A 218 -24.18 17.32 -24.82
N SER A 219 -24.07 18.62 -25.10
CA SER A 219 -22.90 19.40 -24.67
C SER A 219 -22.90 19.65 -23.16
N THR A 220 -21.72 19.69 -22.55
CA THR A 220 -21.56 19.96 -21.11
C THR A 220 -22.19 21.31 -20.71
N ALA A 221 -22.07 22.32 -21.58
CA ALA A 221 -22.70 23.62 -21.36
C ALA A 221 -24.24 23.52 -21.30
N LYS A 222 -24.85 22.77 -22.24
CA LYS A 222 -26.30 22.57 -22.24
C LYS A 222 -26.76 21.78 -21.00
N ALA A 223 -26.04 20.72 -20.64
CA ALA A 223 -26.32 19.91 -19.45
C ALA A 223 -26.17 20.67 -18.12
N ARG A 224 -25.34 21.72 -18.08
CA ARG A 224 -25.25 22.63 -16.92
C ARG A 224 -26.33 23.70 -16.93
N SER A 225 -26.74 24.20 -18.11
CA SER A 225 -27.74 25.26 -18.22
C SER A 225 -29.13 24.91 -17.67
N VAL A 226 -29.43 23.62 -17.52
CA VAL A 226 -30.70 23.12 -16.96
C VAL A 226 -30.66 22.94 -15.44
N LEU A 227 -29.48 23.07 -14.82
CA LEU A 227 -29.34 22.95 -13.37
C LEU A 227 -29.84 24.23 -12.69
N PRO A 228 -30.52 24.13 -11.54
CA PRO A 228 -30.96 25.31 -10.82
C PRO A 228 -29.77 26.02 -10.17
N ILE A 229 -29.95 27.31 -9.89
CA ILE A 229 -28.96 28.11 -9.16
C ILE A 229 -28.98 27.76 -7.66
N GLU A 230 -30.13 27.31 -7.15
CA GLU A 230 -30.34 26.98 -5.74
C GLU A 230 -31.01 25.61 -5.60
N TYR A 231 -30.66 24.90 -4.54
CA TYR A 231 -31.21 23.57 -4.23
C TYR A 231 -31.97 23.59 -2.90
N PRO A 232 -33.11 22.88 -2.78
CA PRO A 232 -33.75 22.68 -1.50
C PRO A 232 -32.81 21.98 -0.52
N LYS A 233 -32.76 22.47 0.73
CA LYS A 233 -31.96 21.87 1.80
C LYS A 233 -32.18 20.35 1.93
N ALA A 234 -33.44 19.91 1.80
CA ALA A 234 -33.79 18.49 1.89
C ALA A 234 -33.13 17.65 0.79
N ASP A 235 -33.00 18.19 -0.41
CA ASP A 235 -32.41 17.49 -1.54
C ASP A 235 -30.88 17.42 -1.43
N VAL A 236 -30.24 18.50 -0.96
CA VAL A 236 -28.80 18.50 -0.65
C VAL A 236 -28.49 17.47 0.44
N ILE A 237 -29.25 17.46 1.55
CA ILE A 237 -29.07 16.47 2.63
C ILE A 237 -29.25 15.04 2.09
N SER A 238 -30.30 14.82 1.30
CA SER A 238 -30.59 13.53 0.66
C SER A 238 -29.43 13.04 -0.20
N ASN A 239 -28.76 13.95 -0.89
CA ASN A 239 -27.62 13.65 -1.76
C ASN A 239 -26.34 13.34 -0.95
N LEU A 240 -26.08 14.11 0.11
CA LEU A 240 -24.95 13.91 1.03
C LEU A 240 -25.00 12.56 1.76
N GLN A 241 -26.20 12.13 2.17
CA GLN A 241 -26.38 10.80 2.78
C GLN A 241 -26.02 9.67 1.80
N ARG A 242 -26.44 9.82 0.55
CA ARG A 242 -26.26 8.79 -0.48
C ARG A 242 -24.83 8.71 -0.99
N ILE A 243 -24.15 9.84 -1.19
CA ILE A 243 -22.74 9.82 -1.58
C ILE A 243 -21.84 9.20 -0.50
N ALA A 244 -22.14 9.46 0.78
CA ALA A 244 -21.43 8.84 1.90
C ALA A 244 -21.63 7.32 1.93
N LEU A 245 -22.85 6.85 1.66
CA LEU A 245 -23.15 5.43 1.57
C LEU A 245 -22.52 4.77 0.34
N LEU A 246 -22.69 5.38 -0.83
CA LEU A 246 -22.35 4.81 -2.13
C LEU A 246 -20.84 4.51 -2.26
N THR A 247 -20.00 5.44 -1.80
CA THR A 247 -18.53 5.29 -1.85
C THR A 247 -18.03 4.07 -1.09
N THR A 248 -18.74 3.66 -0.04
CA THR A 248 -18.42 2.45 0.73
C THR A 248 -19.12 1.22 0.17
N ALA A 249 -20.40 1.33 -0.20
CA ALA A 249 -21.22 0.23 -0.70
C ALA A 249 -20.65 -0.41 -1.98
N LEU A 250 -20.11 0.40 -2.90
CA LEU A 250 -19.49 -0.08 -4.13
C LEU A 250 -18.19 -0.87 -3.90
N GLY A 251 -17.57 -0.74 -2.72
CA GLY A 251 -16.37 -1.48 -2.33
C GLY A 251 -16.64 -2.80 -1.59
N GLN A 252 -17.89 -3.12 -1.25
CA GLN A 252 -18.24 -4.31 -0.48
C GLN A 252 -18.43 -5.53 -1.38
N SER A 253 -17.82 -6.66 -1.01
CA SER A 253 -18.03 -7.96 -1.64
C SER A 253 -18.62 -8.95 -0.62
N PRO A 254 -19.77 -9.59 -0.92
CA PRO A 254 -20.54 -9.45 -2.16
C PRO A 254 -21.28 -8.09 -2.25
N PRO A 255 -21.50 -7.54 -3.46
CA PRO A 255 -22.24 -6.28 -3.64
C PRO A 255 -23.68 -6.38 -3.13
N ASN A 256 -24.15 -5.37 -2.39
CA ASN A 256 -25.53 -5.26 -1.94
C ASN A 256 -26.38 -4.43 -2.94
N PRO A 257 -27.33 -5.05 -3.68
CA PRO A 257 -28.11 -4.34 -4.69
C PRO A 257 -29.00 -3.22 -4.13
N GLU A 258 -29.58 -3.40 -2.94
CA GLU A 258 -30.47 -2.42 -2.33
C GLU A 258 -29.68 -1.18 -1.89
N LEU A 259 -28.56 -1.37 -1.20
CA LEU A 259 -27.70 -0.28 -0.75
C LEU A 259 -27.09 0.50 -1.92
N ILE A 260 -26.64 -0.20 -2.97
CA ILE A 260 -26.06 0.46 -4.16
C ILE A 260 -27.14 1.22 -4.93
N TYR A 261 -28.32 0.62 -5.16
CA TYR A 261 -29.39 1.26 -5.89
C TYR A 261 -29.91 2.52 -5.18
N ASP A 262 -30.13 2.43 -3.87
CA ASP A 262 -30.56 3.57 -3.05
C ASP A 262 -29.46 4.65 -2.95
N GLY A 263 -28.21 4.21 -2.85
CA GLY A 263 -27.03 5.07 -2.85
C GLY A 263 -26.79 5.79 -4.18
N MET A 264 -27.27 5.25 -5.30
CA MET A 264 -27.16 5.89 -6.63
C MET A 264 -28.27 6.90 -6.93
N GLN A 265 -29.29 7.03 -6.08
CA GLN A 265 -30.34 8.01 -6.31
C GLN A 265 -29.80 9.43 -6.17
N ASP A 266 -30.05 10.26 -7.17
CA ASP A 266 -29.57 11.64 -7.22
C ASP A 266 -30.72 12.63 -7.17
N LYS A 267 -30.48 13.76 -6.49
CA LYS A 267 -31.40 14.89 -6.45
C LYS A 267 -30.79 16.21 -6.93
N VAL A 268 -29.52 16.22 -7.32
CA VAL A 268 -28.78 17.45 -7.62
C VAL A 268 -28.67 17.70 -9.12
N HIS A 269 -28.44 16.69 -9.95
CA HIS A 269 -28.16 16.92 -11.37
C HIS A 269 -29.05 16.11 -12.32
N GLN A 270 -29.28 14.84 -12.02
CA GLN A 270 -30.03 13.91 -12.85
C GLN A 270 -31.51 14.28 -13.01
N PRO A 271 -32.26 14.74 -11.98
CA PRO A 271 -33.65 15.15 -12.15
C PRO A 271 -33.85 16.31 -13.13
N TYR A 272 -32.83 17.15 -13.27
CA TYR A 272 -32.83 18.31 -14.16
C TYR A 272 -32.30 17.94 -15.55
N ARG A 273 -31.24 17.13 -15.62
CA ARG A 273 -30.63 16.69 -16.88
C ARG A 273 -31.49 15.71 -17.66
N LYS A 274 -32.35 14.93 -16.99
CA LYS A 274 -33.21 13.96 -17.68
C LYS A 274 -34.14 14.56 -18.73
N THR A 275 -34.45 15.86 -18.64
CA THR A 275 -35.26 16.54 -19.66
C THR A 275 -34.53 16.69 -21.00
N LEU A 276 -33.21 16.50 -21.03
CA LEU A 276 -32.40 16.56 -22.24
C LEU A 276 -32.30 15.22 -22.96
N ILE A 277 -32.80 14.14 -22.36
CA ILE A 277 -32.60 12.77 -22.83
C ILE A 277 -33.99 12.10 -22.93
N PRO A 278 -34.56 12.00 -24.13
CA PRO A 278 -35.87 11.39 -24.33
C PRO A 278 -35.92 9.96 -23.78
N GLY A 279 -37.01 9.61 -23.10
CA GLY A 279 -37.23 8.27 -22.51
C GLY A 279 -36.46 7.98 -21.22
N LEU A 280 -35.61 8.90 -20.75
CA LEU A 280 -34.80 8.63 -19.55
C LEU A 280 -35.63 8.46 -18.28
N THR A 281 -36.72 9.21 -18.12
CA THR A 281 -37.56 9.10 -16.92
C THR A 281 -38.16 7.70 -16.81
N GLU A 282 -38.66 7.16 -17.92
CA GLU A 282 -39.18 5.80 -18.00
C GLU A 282 -38.09 4.77 -17.71
N ILE A 283 -36.89 4.92 -18.29
CA ILE A 283 -35.75 4.02 -18.08
C ILE A 283 -35.36 3.95 -16.59
N LEU A 284 -35.14 5.11 -15.95
CA LEU A 284 -34.72 5.16 -14.55
C LEU A 284 -35.80 4.65 -13.59
N HIS A 285 -37.08 4.70 -13.97
CA HIS A 285 -38.16 4.14 -13.17
C HIS A 285 -38.40 2.64 -13.42
N SER A 286 -38.18 2.14 -14.65
CA SER A 286 -38.49 0.75 -15.01
C SER A 286 -37.36 -0.23 -14.71
N VAL A 287 -36.12 0.26 -14.64
CA VAL A 287 -34.91 -0.55 -14.48
C VAL A 287 -34.42 -0.49 -13.03
N THR A 288 -34.91 -1.42 -12.22
CA THR A 288 -34.63 -1.54 -10.77
C THR A 288 -34.03 -2.92 -10.46
N PRO A 289 -33.32 -3.10 -9.32
CA PRO A 289 -32.83 -4.42 -8.91
C PRO A 289 -33.96 -5.45 -8.74
N SER A 290 -35.14 -5.00 -8.32
CA SER A 290 -36.34 -5.85 -8.21
C SER A 290 -36.90 -6.30 -9.56
N SER A 291 -36.80 -5.47 -10.60
CA SER A 291 -37.30 -5.80 -11.94
C SER A 291 -36.27 -6.50 -12.82
N HIS A 292 -34.98 -6.30 -12.56
CA HIS A 292 -33.87 -6.82 -13.37
C HIS A 292 -32.82 -7.49 -12.47
N PRO A 293 -32.89 -8.82 -12.29
CA PRO A 293 -31.90 -9.56 -11.52
C PRO A 293 -30.49 -9.31 -12.03
N GLY A 294 -29.54 -9.08 -11.12
CA GLY A 294 -28.16 -8.76 -11.45
C GLY A 294 -27.85 -7.28 -11.55
N LEU A 295 -28.86 -6.41 -11.71
CA LEU A 295 -28.68 -4.96 -11.62
C LEU A 295 -28.41 -4.52 -10.17
N LEU A 296 -27.44 -3.63 -10.00
CA LEU A 296 -27.11 -2.99 -8.73
C LEU A 296 -27.51 -1.52 -8.71
N GLY A 297 -27.44 -0.83 -9.85
CA GLY A 297 -27.76 0.59 -9.92
C GLY A 297 -27.69 1.15 -11.33
N ILE A 298 -28.29 2.31 -11.56
CA ILE A 298 -28.38 2.93 -12.88
C ILE A 298 -28.35 4.45 -12.74
N CYS A 299 -27.58 5.13 -13.59
CA CYS A 299 -27.47 6.59 -13.59
C CYS A 299 -27.04 7.13 -14.96
N LEU A 300 -27.09 8.46 -15.09
CA LEU A 300 -26.42 9.17 -16.18
C LEU A 300 -24.90 9.16 -16.04
N SER A 301 -24.23 8.96 -17.17
CA SER A 301 -22.77 9.07 -17.27
C SER A 301 -22.37 10.51 -17.63
N GLY A 302 -21.88 11.26 -16.65
CA GLY A 302 -21.38 12.60 -16.84
C GLY A 302 -22.46 13.59 -17.27
N ALA A 303 -22.15 14.42 -18.26
CA ALA A 303 -23.06 15.43 -18.81
C ALA A 303 -23.76 14.98 -20.10
N GLY A 304 -23.41 13.80 -20.62
CA GLY A 304 -23.92 13.29 -21.89
C GLY A 304 -25.12 12.34 -21.74
N PRO A 305 -25.67 11.87 -22.87
CA PRO A 305 -26.82 10.98 -22.90
C PRO A 305 -26.55 9.52 -22.54
N THR A 306 -25.28 9.10 -22.36
CA THR A 306 -24.95 7.71 -21.99
C THR A 306 -25.55 7.33 -20.63
N ILE A 307 -26.15 6.14 -20.60
CA ILE A 307 -26.66 5.51 -19.36
C ILE A 307 -25.63 4.51 -18.87
N LEU A 308 -25.24 4.64 -17.60
CA LEU A 308 -24.37 3.69 -16.92
C LEU A 308 -25.20 2.84 -15.96
N ALA A 309 -25.28 1.54 -16.23
CA ALA A 309 -25.86 0.56 -15.31
C ALA A 309 -24.75 -0.30 -14.70
N LEU A 310 -24.77 -0.45 -13.38
CA LEU A 310 -23.88 -1.33 -12.63
C LEU A 310 -24.58 -2.66 -12.41
N ALA A 311 -23.91 -3.77 -12.73
CA ALA A 311 -24.49 -5.10 -12.62
C ALA A 311 -23.43 -6.17 -12.32
N THR A 312 -23.85 -7.31 -11.78
CA THR A 312 -22.99 -8.49 -11.56
C THR A 312 -23.18 -9.59 -12.60
N HIS A 313 -24.35 -9.65 -13.23
CA HIS A 313 -24.72 -10.61 -14.28
C HIS A 313 -25.93 -10.11 -15.08
N ASN A 314 -26.43 -10.90 -16.04
CA ASN A 314 -27.57 -10.57 -16.93
C ASN A 314 -27.37 -9.32 -17.80
N PHE A 315 -26.12 -9.04 -18.18
CA PHE A 315 -25.74 -7.81 -18.88
C PHE A 315 -26.52 -7.59 -20.18
N ASP A 316 -26.59 -8.59 -21.06
CA ASP A 316 -27.31 -8.49 -22.35
C ASP A 316 -28.80 -8.21 -22.17
N SER A 317 -29.42 -8.83 -21.17
CA SER A 317 -30.86 -8.67 -20.89
C SER A 317 -31.16 -7.26 -20.40
N ILE A 318 -30.37 -6.76 -19.44
CA ILE A 318 -30.46 -5.40 -18.92
C ILE A 318 -30.24 -4.39 -20.05
N ALA A 319 -29.18 -4.56 -20.83
CA ALA A 319 -28.85 -3.67 -21.94
C ALA A 319 -29.95 -3.64 -23.00
N SER A 320 -30.45 -4.82 -23.41
CA SER A 320 -31.51 -4.94 -24.40
C SER A 320 -32.80 -4.26 -23.95
N HIS A 321 -33.15 -4.36 -22.66
CA HIS A 321 -34.31 -3.67 -22.12
C HIS A 321 -34.15 -2.15 -22.21
N ILE A 322 -33.02 -1.60 -21.76
CA ILE A 322 -32.76 -0.15 -21.81
C ILE A 322 -32.79 0.36 -23.26
N ILE A 323 -32.14 -0.36 -24.19
CA ILE A 323 -32.15 -0.03 -25.63
C ILE A 323 -33.59 -0.05 -26.18
N SER A 324 -34.42 -1.00 -25.75
CA SER A 324 -35.82 -1.07 -26.21
C SER A 324 -36.64 0.15 -25.79
N GLN A 325 -36.32 0.79 -24.66
CA GLN A 325 -36.97 2.03 -24.24
C GLN A 325 -36.54 3.21 -25.11
N PHE A 326 -35.25 3.36 -25.40
CA PHE A 326 -34.76 4.38 -26.33
C PHE A 326 -35.34 4.21 -27.75
N LYS A 327 -35.54 2.97 -28.21
CA LYS A 327 -36.19 2.70 -29.49
C LYS A 327 -37.63 3.23 -29.58
N LYS A 328 -38.37 3.31 -28.46
CA LYS A 328 -39.72 3.90 -28.45
C LYS A 328 -39.69 5.40 -28.77
N GLU A 329 -38.59 6.05 -28.42
CA GLU A 329 -38.30 7.45 -28.74
C GLU A 329 -37.56 7.61 -30.09
N SER A 330 -37.48 6.55 -30.90
CA SER A 330 -36.75 6.52 -32.18
C SER A 330 -35.25 6.84 -32.07
N ILE A 331 -34.63 6.51 -30.93
CA ILE A 331 -33.20 6.70 -30.68
C ILE A 331 -32.47 5.37 -30.84
N ASN A 332 -31.39 5.34 -31.62
CA ASN A 332 -30.54 4.16 -31.71
C ASN A 332 -29.47 4.20 -30.62
N CYS A 333 -29.08 3.03 -30.13
CA CYS A 333 -28.06 2.92 -29.11
C CYS A 333 -27.12 1.76 -29.44
N GLU A 334 -25.83 1.96 -29.20
CA GLU A 334 -24.90 0.86 -28.98
C GLU A 334 -24.76 0.61 -27.47
N TRP A 335 -24.27 -0.56 -27.07
CA TRP A 335 -23.85 -0.76 -25.69
C TRP A 335 -22.50 -1.47 -25.60
N LYS A 336 -21.80 -1.21 -24.50
CA LYS A 336 -20.52 -1.83 -24.18
C LYS A 336 -20.53 -2.34 -22.74
N LEU A 337 -19.98 -3.53 -22.52
CA LEU A 337 -19.66 -4.02 -21.19
C LEU A 337 -18.24 -3.57 -20.84
N LEU A 338 -18.12 -2.76 -19.80
CA LEU A 338 -16.89 -2.11 -19.39
C LEU A 338 -16.50 -2.53 -17.97
N THR A 339 -15.20 -2.47 -17.70
CA THR A 339 -14.62 -2.71 -16.37
C THR A 339 -13.84 -1.48 -15.92
N PRO A 340 -13.65 -1.30 -14.59
CA PRO A 340 -12.78 -0.24 -14.10
C PRO A 340 -11.36 -0.36 -14.66
N ALA A 341 -10.83 0.73 -15.19
CA ALA A 341 -9.45 0.84 -15.64
C ALA A 341 -8.57 1.37 -14.50
N TYR A 342 -7.82 0.52 -13.81
CA TYR A 342 -7.13 0.89 -12.56
C TYR A 342 -5.86 1.71 -12.73
N ASP A 343 -5.21 1.63 -13.90
CA ASP A 343 -3.90 2.23 -14.15
C ASP A 343 -3.96 3.75 -14.39
N GLY A 344 -5.13 4.26 -14.79
CA GLY A 344 -5.29 5.65 -15.23
C GLY A 344 -4.45 5.94 -16.47
N ALA A 345 -3.94 7.16 -16.59
CA ALA A 345 -3.05 7.51 -17.68
C ALA A 345 -1.67 6.85 -17.52
N THR A 346 -1.17 6.25 -18.60
CA THR A 346 0.10 5.53 -18.66
C THR A 346 0.91 5.93 -19.90
N VAL A 347 2.24 5.79 -19.80
CA VAL A 347 3.19 6.08 -20.89
C VAL A 347 4.09 4.87 -21.08
N THR A 348 4.29 4.44 -22.32
CA THR A 348 5.18 3.33 -22.70
C THR A 348 6.20 3.81 -23.72
N HIS A 349 7.50 3.59 -23.48
CA HIS A 349 8.56 4.00 -24.40
C HIS A 349 9.06 2.80 -25.24
N SER A 350 9.23 3.00 -26.54
CA SER A 350 9.84 2.00 -27.43
C SER A 350 11.37 2.21 -27.49
N PRO A 351 12.19 1.16 -27.40
CA PRO A 351 13.65 1.29 -27.53
C PRO A 351 14.05 1.75 -28.94
N SER A 352 15.06 2.62 -29.01
CA SER A 352 15.57 3.18 -30.28
C SER A 352 16.45 2.14 -31.02
N PRO A 353 16.40 2.04 -32.37
CA PRO A 353 17.09 0.99 -33.10
C PRO A 353 18.57 1.33 -33.32
N SER A 354 19.49 0.52 -32.78
CA SER A 354 20.87 0.44 -33.27
C SER A 354 21.19 -0.96 -33.77
N ALA A 355 21.63 -1.04 -35.02
CA ALA A 355 22.38 -2.12 -35.70
C ALA A 355 21.78 -3.55 -35.72
N SER A 356 21.17 -3.86 -36.87
CA SER A 356 21.05 -5.17 -37.55
C SER A 356 21.37 -6.47 -36.78
N ALA A 357 20.32 -7.22 -36.44
CA ALA A 357 20.29 -8.68 -36.42
C ALA A 357 18.88 -9.15 -36.85
N PRO A 358 18.71 -10.32 -37.49
CA PRO A 358 17.43 -10.70 -38.09
C PRO A 358 16.37 -10.92 -37.00
N ALA A 359 15.14 -10.52 -37.32
CA ALA A 359 14.00 -10.46 -36.40
C ALA A 359 13.76 -11.77 -35.64
N PRO A 360 13.59 -11.73 -34.30
CA PRO A 360 12.90 -12.80 -33.61
C PRO A 360 11.38 -12.62 -33.82
N ALA A 361 10.68 -13.76 -33.86
CA ALA A 361 9.23 -13.89 -33.89
C ALA A 361 8.56 -13.08 -32.74
N PRO A 362 7.25 -12.73 -32.86
CA PRO A 362 6.55 -11.89 -31.88
C PRO A 362 6.80 -12.36 -30.44
N GLU A 363 7.34 -11.46 -29.62
CA GLU A 363 7.77 -11.77 -28.27
C GLU A 363 6.53 -12.01 -27.40
N ALA A 364 6.34 -13.26 -26.99
CA ALA A 364 5.33 -13.63 -26.02
C ALA A 364 5.57 -12.83 -24.72
N LEU A 365 4.50 -12.30 -24.14
CA LEU A 365 4.54 -11.71 -22.79
C LEU A 365 5.18 -12.72 -21.84
N THR A 366 6.36 -12.39 -21.33
CA THR A 366 7.03 -13.17 -20.29
C THR A 366 6.76 -12.51 -18.95
N TYR A 367 6.71 -13.30 -17.89
CA TYR A 367 6.55 -12.79 -16.51
C TYR A 367 7.61 -11.72 -16.15
N ALA A 368 8.79 -11.80 -16.80
CA ALA A 368 9.87 -10.82 -16.71
C ALA A 368 9.50 -9.40 -17.18
N SER A 369 8.59 -9.24 -18.14
CA SER A 369 8.17 -7.91 -18.60
C SER A 369 7.19 -7.22 -17.65
N SER A 370 6.68 -7.93 -16.63
CA SER A 370 5.92 -7.36 -15.50
C SER A 370 6.82 -6.91 -14.33
N GLY A 371 8.14 -6.92 -14.55
CA GLY A 371 9.14 -6.55 -13.55
C GLY A 371 9.75 -7.74 -12.81
N VAL A 372 9.25 -8.97 -13.00
CA VAL A 372 9.61 -10.15 -12.18
C VAL A 372 10.62 -11.06 -12.88
N SER A 373 11.89 -11.02 -12.47
CA SER A 373 12.95 -11.81 -13.14
C SER A 373 13.00 -13.26 -12.66
N ILE A 374 12.56 -14.20 -13.52
CA ILE A 374 12.68 -15.65 -13.27
C ILE A 374 14.15 -16.06 -13.09
N ASP A 375 15.08 -15.45 -13.83
CA ASP A 375 16.51 -15.73 -13.72
C ASP A 375 17.11 -15.26 -12.40
N ALA A 376 16.72 -14.06 -11.93
CA ALA A 376 17.11 -13.57 -10.61
C ALA A 376 16.53 -14.46 -9.50
N GLY A 377 15.28 -14.90 -9.64
CA GLY A 377 14.64 -15.87 -8.74
C GLY A 377 15.38 -17.21 -8.71
N ASN A 378 15.77 -17.75 -9.87
CA ASN A 378 16.55 -18.99 -9.96
C ASN A 378 17.94 -18.87 -9.32
N LEU A 379 18.65 -17.77 -9.59
CA LEU A 379 19.95 -17.49 -8.99
C LEU A 379 19.85 -17.33 -7.48
N PHE A 380 18.83 -16.62 -7.00
CA PHE A 380 18.54 -16.46 -5.59
C PHE A 380 18.30 -17.81 -4.91
N VAL A 381 17.42 -18.65 -5.47
CA VAL A 381 17.15 -20.01 -4.97
C VAL A 381 18.43 -20.84 -4.91
N GLN A 382 19.29 -20.80 -5.93
CA GLN A 382 20.57 -21.53 -5.91
C GLN A 382 21.49 -21.07 -4.78
N ARG A 383 21.53 -19.76 -4.50
CA ARG A 383 22.39 -19.18 -3.46
C ARG A 383 21.91 -19.53 -2.05
N ILE A 384 20.60 -19.58 -1.82
CA ILE A 384 20.06 -19.85 -0.49
C ILE A 384 19.95 -21.34 -0.16
N LYS A 385 19.88 -22.24 -1.15
CA LYS A 385 19.83 -23.71 -0.95
C LYS A 385 20.79 -24.25 0.13
N PRO A 386 22.10 -23.93 0.13
CA PRO A 386 23.01 -24.40 1.17
C PRO A 386 22.70 -23.81 2.55
N LEU A 387 22.23 -22.56 2.62
CA LEU A 387 21.84 -21.90 3.86
C LEU A 387 20.62 -22.59 4.46
N VAL A 388 19.58 -22.82 3.66
CA VAL A 388 18.36 -23.51 4.09
C VAL A 388 18.68 -24.93 4.56
N ARG A 389 19.43 -25.70 3.77
CA ARG A 389 19.82 -27.08 4.10
C ARG A 389 20.58 -27.20 5.42
N SER A 390 21.36 -26.18 5.79
CA SER A 390 22.10 -26.16 7.06
C SER A 390 21.20 -26.07 8.30
N THR A 391 19.89 -25.82 8.13
CA THR A 391 18.88 -25.78 9.20
C THR A 391 18.16 -27.12 9.39
N ALA A 392 18.46 -28.13 8.56
CA ALA A 392 17.80 -29.42 8.61
C ALA A 392 17.86 -30.04 10.02
N ARG A 393 16.76 -30.67 10.43
CA ARG A 393 16.61 -31.36 11.70
C ARG A 393 15.83 -32.66 11.52
N PRO A 394 15.83 -33.58 12.49
CA PRO A 394 14.94 -34.74 12.45
C PRO A 394 13.48 -34.30 12.22
N GLY A 395 12.84 -34.90 11.23
CA GLY A 395 11.48 -34.59 10.80
C GLY A 395 11.34 -33.43 9.80
N ALA A 396 12.39 -32.67 9.49
CA ALA A 396 12.34 -31.60 8.50
C ALA A 396 13.68 -31.51 7.74
N ASP A 397 13.66 -31.90 6.47
CA ASP A 397 14.84 -32.01 5.61
C ASP A 397 15.40 -30.65 5.14
N ALA A 398 14.63 -29.58 5.34
CA ALA A 398 14.96 -28.21 4.91
C ALA A 398 15.35 -28.16 3.42
N SER A 399 14.60 -28.88 2.58
CA SER A 399 14.75 -28.85 1.12
C SER A 399 13.80 -27.83 0.49
N ILE A 400 14.30 -27.04 -0.46
CA ILE A 400 13.52 -26.00 -1.16
C ILE A 400 13.48 -26.23 -2.67
N GLY A 401 12.37 -25.82 -3.29
CA GLY A 401 12.07 -26.01 -4.72
C GLY A 401 10.88 -26.95 -5.00
N GLY A 402 10.24 -27.50 -3.96
CA GLY A 402 8.96 -28.20 -4.04
C GLY A 402 7.76 -27.31 -3.70
N PHE A 403 6.56 -27.89 -3.70
CA PHE A 403 5.29 -27.16 -3.44
C PHE A 403 5.07 -26.75 -1.97
N GLY A 404 5.87 -27.27 -1.04
CA GLY A 404 5.77 -26.95 0.38
C GLY A 404 6.78 -27.71 1.22
N GLY A 405 7.11 -27.15 2.39
CA GLY A 405 7.95 -27.80 3.38
C GLY A 405 7.17 -28.81 4.21
N ALA A 406 7.73 -30.00 4.42
CA ALA A 406 7.12 -31.05 5.23
C ALA A 406 7.74 -31.09 6.64
N LEU A 407 6.90 -31.41 7.64
CA LEU A 407 7.31 -31.66 9.01
C LEU A 407 6.72 -32.99 9.48
N ASP A 408 7.57 -34.01 9.61
CA ASP A 408 7.23 -35.30 10.20
C ASP A 408 7.42 -35.22 11.73
N LEU A 409 6.30 -35.17 12.44
CA LEU A 409 6.27 -35.06 13.90
C LEU A 409 6.84 -36.31 14.58
N ALA A 410 6.62 -37.51 14.03
CA ALA A 410 7.14 -38.75 14.59
C ALA A 410 8.67 -38.77 14.53
N ALA A 411 9.23 -38.43 13.36
CA ALA A 411 10.67 -38.30 13.18
C ALA A 411 11.27 -37.13 13.98
N ALA A 412 10.49 -36.08 14.27
CA ALA A 412 10.89 -34.97 15.14
C ALA A 412 10.86 -35.31 16.65
N GLY A 413 10.48 -36.54 17.03
CA GLY A 413 10.46 -37.02 18.42
C GLY A 413 9.10 -36.95 19.11
N TYR A 414 8.04 -36.59 18.38
CA TYR A 414 6.66 -36.58 18.87
C TYR A 414 5.97 -37.85 18.36
N GLY A 415 6.01 -38.92 19.18
CA GLY A 415 5.47 -40.25 18.82
C GLY A 415 3.95 -40.27 18.55
N ASP A 416 3.32 -41.45 18.63
CA ASP A 416 1.94 -41.68 18.15
C ASP A 416 0.84 -40.81 18.82
N ALA A 417 1.14 -40.21 19.97
CA ALA A 417 0.20 -39.30 20.64
C ALA A 417 0.27 -37.90 20.02
N ALA A 418 -0.86 -37.43 19.48
CA ALA A 418 -0.96 -36.12 18.84
C ALA A 418 -0.47 -34.97 19.76
N PRO A 419 0.58 -34.22 19.37
CA PRO A 419 1.05 -33.07 20.13
C PRO A 419 0.10 -31.88 19.98
N ILE A 420 0.33 -30.83 20.76
CA ILE A 420 -0.30 -29.53 20.56
C ILE A 420 0.62 -28.70 19.68
N ILE A 421 0.08 -28.15 18.59
CA ILE A 421 0.82 -27.27 17.68
C ILE A 421 0.58 -25.83 18.08
N VAL A 422 1.65 -25.04 18.12
CA VAL A 422 1.63 -23.61 18.41
C VAL A 422 2.28 -22.88 17.24
N GLN A 423 1.67 -21.80 16.77
CA GLN A 423 2.17 -21.02 15.64
C GLN A 423 2.26 -19.54 16.02
N ALA A 424 3.29 -18.88 15.49
CA ALA A 424 3.51 -17.45 15.64
C ALA A 424 3.87 -16.87 14.28
N ILE A 425 3.36 -15.67 14.00
CA ILE A 425 3.68 -14.89 12.80
C ILE A 425 4.03 -13.47 13.23
N ASP A 426 5.17 -12.98 12.78
CA ASP A 426 5.66 -11.63 13.09
C ASP A 426 6.65 -11.14 12.04
N GLY A 427 6.83 -9.82 11.97
CA GLY A 427 7.79 -9.13 11.12
C GLY A 427 8.94 -8.50 11.89
N ILE A 428 9.88 -7.89 11.17
CA ILE A 428 11.03 -7.17 11.78
C ILE A 428 10.60 -5.77 12.26
N GLY A 429 9.72 -5.11 11.49
CA GLY A 429 9.30 -3.74 11.73
C GLY A 429 10.34 -2.69 11.33
N THR A 430 10.26 -1.52 11.93
CA THR A 430 10.98 -0.31 11.46
C THR A 430 12.50 -0.34 11.63
N LYS A 431 13.06 -1.38 12.25
CA LYS A 431 14.51 -1.66 12.26
C LYS A 431 15.07 -1.88 10.84
N LEU A 432 14.22 -2.31 9.89
CA LEU A 432 14.57 -2.43 8.47
C LEU A 432 15.12 -1.12 7.87
N LYS A 433 14.63 0.05 8.29
CA LYS A 433 15.18 1.34 7.81
C LYS A 433 16.66 1.53 8.18
N LEU A 434 17.09 1.01 9.33
CA LEU A 434 18.50 1.03 9.72
C LEU A 434 19.31 0.02 8.90
N ALA A 435 18.76 -1.17 8.67
CA ALA A 435 19.39 -2.19 7.81
C ALA A 435 19.62 -1.68 6.38
N PHE A 436 18.66 -0.94 5.80
CA PHE A 436 18.83 -0.30 4.49
C PHE A 436 19.93 0.75 4.52
N ALA A 437 19.93 1.62 5.53
CA ALA A 437 20.93 2.68 5.65
C ALA A 437 22.36 2.15 5.77
N LEU A 438 22.54 0.99 6.43
CA LEU A 438 23.85 0.34 6.63
C LEU A 438 24.15 -0.76 5.59
N LYS A 439 23.20 -1.08 4.70
CA LYS A 439 23.26 -2.22 3.77
C LYS A 439 23.64 -3.54 4.45
N SER A 440 23.05 -3.80 5.62
CA SER A 440 23.37 -4.96 6.45
C SER A 440 22.10 -5.72 6.84
N TYR A 441 21.89 -6.87 6.20
CA TYR A 441 20.60 -7.59 6.22
C TYR A 441 20.60 -8.87 7.06
N LYS A 442 21.77 -9.44 7.33
CA LYS A 442 21.91 -10.68 8.12
C LYS A 442 21.36 -10.54 9.53
N GLN A 443 21.61 -9.41 10.20
CA GLN A 443 21.17 -9.21 11.58
C GLN A 443 19.65 -9.15 11.67
N VAL A 444 18.99 -8.47 10.72
CA VAL A 444 17.53 -8.39 10.68
C VAL A 444 16.87 -9.71 10.26
N GLY A 445 17.58 -10.59 9.56
CA GLY A 445 17.12 -11.98 9.36
C GLY A 445 17.08 -12.78 10.66
N ILE A 446 18.04 -12.56 11.57
CA ILE A 446 18.01 -13.16 12.92
C ILE A 446 16.88 -12.54 13.74
N ASP A 447 16.68 -11.22 13.65
CA ASP A 447 15.55 -10.53 14.29
C ASP A 447 14.20 -11.15 13.88
N LEU A 448 14.01 -11.42 12.59
CA LEU A 448 12.78 -12.02 12.06
C LEU A 448 12.46 -13.36 12.72
N VAL A 449 13.46 -14.23 12.87
CA VAL A 449 13.28 -15.52 13.54
C VAL A 449 13.02 -15.31 15.03
N ALA A 450 13.80 -14.46 15.68
CA ALA A 450 13.72 -14.24 17.12
C ALA A 450 12.37 -13.72 17.58
N MET A 451 11.76 -12.80 16.83
CA MET A 451 10.42 -12.28 17.13
C MET A 451 9.37 -13.40 17.20
N ASN A 452 9.46 -14.37 16.29
CA ASN A 452 8.51 -15.48 16.20
C ASN A 452 8.79 -16.61 17.20
N VAL A 453 10.04 -17.09 17.29
CA VAL A 453 10.35 -18.27 18.11
C VAL A 453 10.36 -17.96 19.62
N ASN A 454 10.66 -16.72 20.00
CA ASN A 454 10.52 -16.28 21.39
C ASN A 454 9.03 -16.18 21.80
N ASP A 455 8.11 -15.93 20.87
CA ASP A 455 6.66 -15.95 21.12
C ASP A 455 6.08 -17.38 21.19
N LEU A 456 6.73 -18.35 20.54
CA LEU A 456 6.41 -19.76 20.73
C LEU A 456 6.85 -20.25 22.10
N ILE A 457 8.09 -19.95 22.50
CA ILE A 457 8.67 -20.53 23.71
C ILE A 457 7.97 -20.05 24.97
N VAL A 458 7.36 -18.85 24.98
CA VAL A 458 6.58 -18.38 26.14
C VAL A 458 5.38 -19.27 26.48
N GLN A 459 4.88 -20.03 25.50
CA GLN A 459 3.81 -21.02 25.70
C GLN A 459 4.33 -22.41 26.06
N GLY A 460 5.66 -22.59 26.12
CA GLY A 460 6.31 -23.88 26.37
C GLY A 460 6.54 -24.71 25.10
N ALA A 461 6.29 -24.15 23.90
CA ALA A 461 6.45 -24.87 22.64
C ALA A 461 7.91 -24.89 22.16
N GLU A 462 8.40 -26.06 21.76
CA GLU A 462 9.68 -26.19 21.06
C GLU A 462 9.49 -25.79 19.58
N PRO A 463 10.23 -24.80 19.06
CA PRO A 463 10.19 -24.47 17.63
C PRO A 463 10.67 -25.65 16.77
N LEU A 464 9.89 -26.02 15.75
CA LEU A 464 10.19 -27.12 14.84
C LEU A 464 10.51 -26.64 13.43
N SER A 465 9.70 -25.73 12.89
CA SER A 465 9.87 -25.20 11.53
C SER A 465 9.65 -23.70 11.47
N PHE A 466 10.17 -23.10 10.40
CA PHE A 466 10.06 -21.69 10.06
C PHE A 466 9.76 -21.53 8.58
N LEU A 467 8.91 -20.56 8.24
CA LEU A 467 8.72 -20.07 6.87
C LEU A 467 8.92 -18.56 6.83
N ASP A 468 9.47 -18.04 5.74
CA ASP A 468 9.62 -16.61 5.51
C ASP A 468 8.87 -16.13 4.26
N TYR A 469 8.40 -14.89 4.30
CA TYR A 469 7.82 -14.18 3.17
C TYR A 469 8.63 -12.89 2.98
N TYR A 470 9.24 -12.74 1.81
CA TYR A 470 10.03 -11.59 1.41
C TYR A 470 9.32 -10.81 0.32
N ALA A 471 9.09 -9.52 0.54
CA ALA A 471 8.42 -8.64 -0.41
C ALA A 471 9.26 -7.40 -0.70
N THR A 472 9.53 -7.13 -1.98
CA THR A 472 10.38 -6.00 -2.42
C THR A 472 9.81 -5.34 -3.67
N GLY A 473 10.27 -4.14 -3.99
CA GLY A 473 9.92 -3.49 -5.27
C GLY A 473 10.57 -4.22 -6.45
N ARG A 474 11.85 -4.58 -6.30
CA ARG A 474 12.64 -5.35 -7.26
C ARG A 474 13.60 -6.25 -6.49
N LEU A 475 13.78 -7.48 -6.93
CA LEU A 475 14.69 -8.42 -6.25
C LEU A 475 16.15 -8.03 -6.44
N ASP A 476 16.79 -7.66 -5.34
CA ASP A 476 18.24 -7.65 -5.20
C ASP A 476 18.67 -8.96 -4.53
N VAL A 477 19.40 -9.79 -5.27
CA VAL A 477 19.80 -11.14 -4.85
C VAL A 477 20.77 -11.10 -3.66
N ASP A 478 21.66 -10.10 -3.59
CA ASP A 478 22.60 -9.96 -2.48
C ASP A 478 21.88 -9.56 -1.18
N GLN A 479 20.94 -8.62 -1.29
CA GLN A 479 20.10 -8.20 -0.18
C GLN A 479 19.25 -9.35 0.36
N ALA A 480 18.50 -10.02 -0.52
CA ALA A 480 17.63 -11.13 -0.13
C ALA A 480 18.42 -12.31 0.41
N ALA A 481 19.55 -12.69 -0.21
CA ALA A 481 20.39 -13.77 0.30
C ALA A 481 21.03 -13.43 1.65
N GLY A 482 21.40 -12.17 1.87
CA GLY A 482 21.90 -11.69 3.17
C GLY A 482 20.84 -11.80 4.27
N LEU A 483 19.57 -11.49 3.96
CA LEU A 483 18.46 -11.72 4.90
C LEU A 483 18.30 -13.21 5.21
N VAL A 484 18.22 -14.07 4.19
CA VAL A 484 18.04 -15.52 4.36
C VAL A 484 19.21 -16.17 5.10
N GLU A 485 20.44 -15.67 4.94
CA GLU A 485 21.58 -16.09 5.76
C GLU A 485 21.32 -15.84 7.26
N GLY A 486 20.74 -14.68 7.58
CA GLY A 486 20.30 -14.33 8.93
C GLY A 486 19.18 -15.23 9.43
N VAL A 487 18.15 -15.47 8.62
CA VAL A 487 17.04 -16.36 8.95
C VAL A 487 17.56 -17.77 9.24
N ALA A 488 18.41 -18.32 8.37
CA ALA A 488 18.98 -19.64 8.56
C ALA A 488 19.83 -19.71 9.85
N GLU A 489 20.58 -18.65 10.18
CA GLU A 489 21.31 -18.56 11.45
C GLU A 489 20.38 -18.53 12.66
N GLY A 490 19.32 -17.74 12.63
CA GLY A 490 18.30 -17.73 13.67
C GLY A 490 17.65 -19.10 13.87
N CYS A 491 17.35 -19.81 12.77
CA CYS A 491 16.80 -21.16 12.80
C CYS A 491 17.76 -22.16 13.47
N ARG A 492 19.05 -22.15 13.12
CA ARG A 492 20.09 -23.00 13.77
C ARG A 492 20.24 -22.70 15.26
N GLN A 493 20.23 -21.42 15.62
CA GLN A 493 20.30 -21.01 17.02
C GLN A 493 19.07 -21.46 17.81
N SER A 494 17.91 -21.56 17.15
CA SER A 494 16.62 -21.94 17.75
C SER A 494 16.26 -23.43 17.62
N ASN A 495 17.11 -24.22 16.94
CA ASN A 495 16.85 -25.63 16.63
C ASN A 495 15.59 -25.87 15.77
N CYS A 496 15.20 -24.94 14.89
CA CYS A 496 14.13 -25.16 13.91
C CYS A 496 14.67 -25.22 12.48
N ALA A 497 13.92 -25.85 11.58
CA ALA A 497 14.25 -25.89 10.16
C ALA A 497 13.55 -24.77 9.40
N LEU A 498 14.28 -24.10 8.51
CA LEU A 498 13.69 -23.26 7.48
C LEU A 498 13.13 -24.18 6.38
N VAL A 499 11.82 -24.37 6.34
CA VAL A 499 11.19 -25.40 5.49
C VAL A 499 10.64 -24.86 4.18
N GLY A 500 10.57 -23.55 4.03
CA GLY A 500 10.10 -22.90 2.82
C GLY A 500 10.00 -21.39 3.00
N GLY A 501 9.72 -20.71 1.91
CA GLY A 501 9.47 -19.28 1.91
C GLY A 501 8.99 -18.81 0.55
N GLU A 502 8.59 -17.55 0.47
CA GLU A 502 8.06 -16.95 -0.75
C GLU A 502 8.73 -15.59 -1.02
N THR A 503 8.94 -15.26 -2.29
CA THR A 503 9.58 -14.01 -2.73
C THR A 503 8.67 -13.30 -3.72
N ALA A 504 8.19 -12.12 -3.34
CA ALA A 504 7.28 -11.32 -4.13
C ALA A 504 7.93 -10.00 -4.58
N GLU A 505 7.91 -9.75 -5.89
CA GLU A 505 8.32 -8.47 -6.49
C GLU A 505 7.06 -7.64 -6.80
N MET A 506 6.95 -6.48 -6.13
CA MET A 506 5.81 -5.57 -6.17
C MET A 506 6.30 -4.12 -6.33
N PRO A 507 6.80 -3.72 -7.52
CA PRO A 507 7.45 -2.42 -7.76
C PRO A 507 6.54 -1.21 -7.55
N SER A 508 5.22 -1.38 -7.57
CA SER A 508 4.24 -0.33 -7.30
C SER A 508 3.94 -0.14 -5.82
N LEU A 509 4.33 -1.09 -4.96
CA LEU A 509 4.04 -1.07 -3.52
C LEU A 509 5.26 -0.67 -2.68
N TYR A 510 6.44 -1.20 -3.02
CA TYR A 510 7.68 -0.95 -2.28
C TYR A 510 8.58 0.02 -3.02
N ALA A 511 9.17 0.96 -2.28
CA ALA A 511 10.18 1.87 -2.80
C ALA A 511 11.44 1.09 -3.24
N GLU A 512 12.18 1.66 -4.18
CA GLU A 512 13.41 1.05 -4.68
C GLU A 512 14.43 0.82 -3.55
N GLY A 513 14.97 -0.41 -3.48
CA GLY A 513 15.93 -0.83 -2.46
C GLY A 513 15.35 -1.17 -1.09
N GLU A 514 14.03 -1.03 -0.90
CA GLU A 514 13.35 -1.40 0.34
C GLU A 514 12.57 -2.71 0.18
N PHE A 515 12.56 -3.51 1.25
CA PHE A 515 11.75 -4.71 1.37
C PHE A 515 10.99 -4.76 2.70
N ASP A 516 9.98 -5.61 2.78
CA ASP A 516 9.43 -6.09 4.03
C ASP A 516 9.57 -7.60 4.12
N ALA A 517 9.63 -8.12 5.35
CA ALA A 517 9.73 -9.55 5.58
C ALA A 517 8.87 -9.97 6.77
N ALA A 518 8.12 -11.05 6.57
CA ALA A 518 7.33 -11.72 7.59
C ALA A 518 7.86 -13.14 7.80
N GLY A 519 7.80 -13.61 9.03
CA GLY A 519 8.23 -14.95 9.43
C GLY A 519 7.08 -15.68 10.09
N CYS A 520 7.02 -16.99 9.92
CA CYS A 520 6.04 -17.85 10.54
C CYS A 520 6.77 -19.04 11.18
N ALA A 521 6.72 -19.14 12.50
CA ALA A 521 7.28 -20.27 13.22
C ALA A 521 6.18 -21.24 13.64
N THR A 522 6.45 -22.54 13.51
CA THR A 522 5.60 -23.60 14.04
C THR A 522 6.38 -24.40 15.07
N GLY A 523 5.81 -24.54 16.27
CA GLY A 523 6.36 -25.33 17.37
C GLY A 523 5.36 -26.35 17.89
N ALA A 524 5.84 -27.23 18.76
CA ALA A 524 5.01 -28.27 19.36
C ALA A 524 5.23 -28.41 20.86
N ILE A 525 4.18 -28.86 21.54
CA ILE A 525 4.18 -29.24 22.95
C ILE A 525 3.79 -30.72 23.02
N HIS A 526 4.59 -31.52 23.72
CA HIS A 526 4.28 -32.92 23.94
C HIS A 526 2.92 -33.09 24.62
N ARG A 527 2.15 -34.07 24.15
CA ARG A 527 0.86 -34.41 24.76
C ARG A 527 1.03 -34.67 26.26
N GLY A 528 0.20 -34.03 27.08
CA GLY A 528 0.23 -34.18 28.54
C GLY A 528 1.13 -33.17 29.27
N LYS A 529 1.97 -32.41 28.54
CA LYS A 529 2.59 -31.20 29.10
C LYS A 529 1.58 -30.05 29.12
N LYS A 530 1.67 -29.20 30.14
CA LYS A 530 0.83 -28.01 30.25
C LYS A 530 1.29 -26.94 29.26
N ILE A 531 0.34 -26.25 28.65
CA ILE A 531 0.60 -25.02 27.90
C ILE A 531 0.83 -23.90 28.92
N LEU A 532 1.87 -23.10 28.74
CA LEU A 532 2.13 -21.93 29.56
C LEU A 532 1.43 -20.68 28.98
N PRO A 533 1.07 -19.69 29.80
CA PRO A 533 1.22 -19.64 31.26
C PRO A 533 0.26 -20.58 32.02
N ASP A 534 0.77 -21.29 33.03
CA ASP A 534 -0.02 -22.08 33.98
C ASP A 534 -0.57 -21.16 35.08
N MET A 535 -1.50 -20.29 34.69
CA MET A 535 -2.11 -19.27 35.56
C MET A 535 -2.72 -19.87 36.84
N GLU A 536 -3.21 -21.11 36.78
CA GLU A 536 -3.78 -21.81 37.92
C GLU A 536 -2.75 -22.18 38.99
N SER A 537 -1.46 -22.26 38.64
CA SER A 537 -0.36 -22.57 39.56
C SER A 537 0.30 -21.34 40.17
N MET A 538 0.03 -20.15 39.62
CA MET A 538 0.63 -18.89 40.07
C MET A 538 0.04 -18.46 41.41
N ARG A 539 0.90 -18.06 42.34
CA ARG A 539 0.53 -17.62 43.68
C ARG A 539 1.23 -16.31 44.01
N GLU A 540 0.66 -15.57 44.96
CA GLU A 540 1.35 -14.46 45.61
C GLU A 540 2.70 -14.94 46.17
N GLY A 541 3.75 -14.16 45.95
CA GLY A 541 5.11 -14.50 46.36
C GLY A 541 5.92 -15.31 45.36
N ASP A 542 5.32 -15.80 44.26
CA ASP A 542 6.10 -16.31 43.13
C ASP A 542 7.04 -15.20 42.60
N VAL A 543 8.23 -15.59 42.19
CA VAL A 543 9.33 -14.68 41.87
C VAL A 543 9.37 -14.41 40.38
N LEU A 544 9.59 -13.14 40.02
CA LEU A 544 9.85 -12.72 38.66
C LEU A 544 11.36 -12.72 38.41
N ILE A 545 11.80 -13.48 37.42
CA ILE A 545 13.17 -13.42 36.91
C ILE A 545 13.19 -12.81 35.51
N GLY A 546 14.19 -11.96 35.23
CA GLY A 546 14.39 -11.33 33.93
C GLY A 546 15.67 -11.83 33.26
N LEU A 547 15.61 -12.06 31.94
CA LEU A 547 16.77 -12.40 31.11
C LEU A 547 17.27 -11.18 30.35
N ALA A 548 18.58 -10.94 30.40
CA ALA A 548 19.20 -9.79 29.75
C ALA A 548 18.99 -9.80 28.23
N SER A 549 18.53 -8.67 27.68
CA SER A 549 18.47 -8.40 26.24
C SER A 549 19.86 -8.09 25.67
N SER A 550 19.98 -8.17 24.34
CA SER A 550 21.18 -7.76 23.59
C SER A 550 21.20 -6.27 23.27
N GLY A 551 20.17 -5.52 23.69
CA GLY A 551 19.94 -4.12 23.35
C GLY A 551 18.46 -3.84 23.12
N VAL A 552 18.16 -3.03 22.12
CA VAL A 552 16.78 -2.58 21.81
C VAL A 552 15.91 -3.69 21.18
N HIS A 553 16.53 -4.78 20.69
CA HIS A 553 15.88 -5.86 19.94
C HIS A 553 15.25 -5.35 18.63
N SER A 554 13.99 -5.66 18.32
CA SER A 554 13.32 -5.24 17.08
C SER A 554 12.17 -4.24 17.28
N ASN A 555 12.04 -3.65 18.48
CA ASN A 555 10.91 -2.80 18.86
C ASN A 555 11.31 -1.35 19.14
N GLY A 556 10.40 -0.40 18.88
CA GLY A 556 10.61 1.02 19.18
C GLY A 556 11.61 1.76 18.27
N PHE A 557 11.98 1.18 17.11
CA PHE A 557 12.96 1.79 16.19
C PHE A 557 12.50 3.11 15.55
N SER A 558 11.19 3.35 15.46
CA SER A 558 10.65 4.66 15.10
C SER A 558 11.09 5.77 16.07
N LEU A 559 11.12 5.48 17.38
CA LEU A 559 11.60 6.43 18.38
C LEU A 559 13.13 6.51 18.40
N VAL A 560 13.83 5.38 18.27
CA VAL A 560 15.29 5.34 18.14
C VAL A 560 15.78 6.29 17.06
N ARG A 561 15.17 6.22 15.85
CA ARG A 561 15.51 7.10 14.73
C ARG A 561 15.35 8.58 15.09
N LYS A 562 14.23 8.96 15.71
CA LYS A 562 13.99 10.34 16.14
C LYS A 562 15.02 10.81 17.18
N VAL A 563 15.45 9.94 18.09
CA VAL A 563 16.47 10.28 19.10
C VAL A 563 17.84 10.49 18.45
N VAL A 564 18.24 9.61 17.53
CA VAL A 564 19.52 9.72 16.80
C VAL A 564 19.55 10.98 15.93
N GLU A 565 18.46 11.25 15.22
CA GLU A 565 18.28 12.47 14.43
C GLU A 565 18.35 13.73 15.31
N ARG A 566 17.64 13.75 16.44
CA ARG A 566 17.68 14.87 17.40
C ARG A 566 19.06 15.08 18.01
N ALA A 567 19.84 14.01 18.19
CA ALA A 567 21.22 14.07 18.67
C ALA A 567 22.20 14.56 17.58
N GLY A 568 21.75 14.73 16.33
CA GLY A 568 22.58 15.18 15.21
C GLY A 568 23.62 14.15 14.77
N LEU A 569 23.37 12.86 15.01
CA LEU A 569 24.30 11.77 14.69
C LEU A 569 23.92 11.08 13.39
N ALA A 570 24.93 10.74 12.59
CA ALA A 570 24.81 9.80 11.49
C ALA A 570 24.95 8.35 12.00
N TRP A 571 24.42 7.38 11.25
CA TRP A 571 24.51 5.95 11.62
C TRP A 571 25.95 5.44 11.72
N THR A 572 26.88 6.06 10.98
CA THR A 572 28.30 5.71 10.92
C THR A 572 29.14 6.37 12.01
N ASP A 573 28.56 7.26 12.82
CA ASP A 573 29.30 7.95 13.87
C ASP A 573 29.64 7.00 15.02
N ALA A 574 30.72 7.32 15.73
CA ALA A 574 31.10 6.60 16.94
C ALA A 574 29.99 6.69 18.01
N CYS A 575 29.87 5.65 18.84
CA CYS A 575 28.87 5.65 19.89
C CYS A 575 29.09 6.82 20.89
N PRO A 576 28.05 7.59 21.22
CA PRO A 576 28.10 8.65 22.24
C PRO A 576 28.04 8.10 23.69
N PHE A 577 28.27 6.81 23.86
CA PHE A 577 28.27 6.09 25.13
C PHE A 577 29.38 5.04 25.11
N GLU A 578 29.82 4.60 26.29
CA GLU A 578 30.87 3.60 26.40
C GLU A 578 30.43 2.27 25.79
N THR A 579 31.26 1.72 24.89
CA THR A 579 31.06 0.41 24.29
C THR A 579 32.13 -0.57 24.74
N THR A 580 31.69 -1.76 25.14
CA THR A 580 32.55 -2.84 25.62
C THR A 580 32.32 -4.12 24.82
N GLY A 581 33.23 -5.09 24.96
CA GLY A 581 33.08 -6.41 24.32
C GLY A 581 32.93 -6.30 22.80
N GLU A 582 31.92 -6.99 22.25
CA GLU A 582 31.63 -7.03 20.81
C GLU A 582 31.17 -5.69 20.20
N HIS A 583 30.87 -4.68 21.03
CA HIS A 583 30.50 -3.34 20.59
C HIS A 583 31.69 -2.37 20.54
N LYS A 584 32.87 -2.77 21.02
CA LYS A 584 34.04 -1.90 21.08
C LYS A 584 34.45 -1.45 19.68
N GLY A 585 34.51 -0.14 19.45
CA GLY A 585 34.92 0.46 18.17
C GLY A 585 33.86 0.42 17.07
N LYS A 586 32.64 -0.07 17.36
CA LYS A 586 31.51 -0.01 16.43
C LYS A 586 30.86 1.37 16.41
N SER A 587 30.24 1.69 15.28
CA SER A 587 29.37 2.85 15.12
C SER A 587 28.04 2.68 15.87
N ILE A 588 27.33 3.79 16.08
CA ILE A 588 25.99 3.78 16.69
C ILE A 588 25.01 2.92 15.91
N GLY A 589 25.07 2.96 14.57
CA GLY A 589 24.24 2.15 13.71
C GLY A 589 24.52 0.66 13.88
N GLU A 590 25.79 0.26 13.93
CA GLU A 590 26.17 -1.15 14.12
C GLU A 590 25.75 -1.69 15.50
N VAL A 591 25.80 -0.87 16.56
CA VAL A 591 25.33 -1.26 17.91
C VAL A 591 23.81 -1.35 17.96
N LEU A 592 23.09 -0.44 17.30
CA LEU A 592 21.62 -0.51 17.22
C LEU A 592 21.14 -1.66 16.31
N LEU A 593 21.95 -2.10 15.36
CA LEU A 593 21.66 -3.25 14.50
C LEU A 593 21.99 -4.59 15.16
N THR A 594 22.48 -4.61 16.41
CA THR A 594 22.68 -5.86 17.16
C THR A 594 21.39 -6.70 17.15
N PRO A 595 21.47 -7.99 16.73
CA PRO A 595 20.29 -8.81 16.55
C PRO A 595 19.59 -9.12 17.87
N THR A 596 18.28 -9.35 17.78
CA THR A 596 17.44 -9.80 18.88
C THR A 596 17.94 -11.14 19.39
N LYS A 597 17.98 -11.26 20.71
CA LYS A 597 18.51 -12.44 21.37
C LYS A 597 17.50 -13.59 21.31
N LEU A 598 18.01 -14.79 21.05
CA LEU A 598 17.23 -16.02 20.97
C LEU A 598 17.31 -16.77 22.30
N TYR A 599 16.16 -16.95 22.96
CA TYR A 599 16.09 -17.57 24.29
C TYR A 599 15.64 -19.04 24.26
N VAL A 600 15.39 -19.59 23.07
CA VAL A 600 14.75 -20.91 22.91
C VAL A 600 15.53 -22.02 23.62
N LYS A 601 16.83 -22.16 23.33
CA LYS A 601 17.65 -23.25 23.89
C LYS A 601 17.75 -23.18 25.41
N SER A 602 17.98 -21.99 25.96
CA SER A 602 18.11 -21.80 27.40
C SER A 602 16.78 -22.02 28.13
N LEU A 603 15.67 -21.53 27.58
CA LEU A 603 14.34 -21.69 28.18
C LEU A 603 13.82 -23.13 28.10
N LEU A 604 14.10 -23.87 27.01
CA LEU A 604 13.71 -25.27 26.91
C LEU A 604 14.24 -26.12 28.06
N GLU A 605 15.45 -25.84 28.57
CA GLU A 605 16.03 -26.58 29.69
C GLU A 605 15.26 -26.41 31.01
N VAL A 606 14.66 -25.24 31.24
CA VAL A 606 13.85 -24.98 32.45
C VAL A 606 12.38 -25.38 32.27
N ILE A 607 11.87 -25.35 31.02
CA ILE A 607 10.55 -25.86 30.66
C ILE A 607 10.48 -27.37 30.82
N LYS A 608 11.49 -28.12 30.36
CA LYS A 608 11.56 -29.58 30.51
C LYS A 608 11.45 -30.04 31.98
N LYS A 609 11.95 -29.21 32.91
CA LYS A 609 11.92 -29.43 34.36
C LYS A 609 10.63 -28.96 35.05
N ASP A 610 9.66 -28.42 34.30
CA ASP A 610 8.44 -27.83 34.84
C ASP A 610 8.75 -26.78 35.95
N ALA A 611 9.81 -25.98 35.73
CA ALA A 611 10.32 -25.03 36.72
C ALA A 611 9.78 -23.60 36.54
N VAL A 612 9.20 -23.29 35.38
CA VAL A 612 8.58 -22.00 35.06
C VAL A 612 7.06 -22.13 35.02
N LYS A 613 6.36 -21.15 35.58
CA LYS A 613 4.88 -21.09 35.62
C LYS A 613 4.30 -20.21 34.51
N GLY A 614 5.09 -19.28 33.98
CA GLY A 614 4.71 -18.41 32.88
C GLY A 614 5.90 -17.60 32.40
N MET A 615 5.82 -17.10 31.18
CA MET A 615 6.86 -16.30 30.56
C MET A 615 6.23 -15.18 29.72
N ALA A 616 6.93 -14.05 29.62
CA ALA A 616 6.58 -12.92 28.81
C ALA A 616 7.80 -12.47 27.99
N HIS A 617 7.67 -12.54 26.67
CA HIS A 617 8.64 -11.97 25.73
C HIS A 617 8.43 -10.45 25.70
N ILE A 618 9.48 -9.69 26.01
CA ILE A 618 9.36 -8.25 26.21
C ILE A 618 9.62 -7.52 24.89
N THR A 619 8.54 -7.24 24.17
CA THR A 619 8.53 -6.64 22.82
C THR A 619 7.90 -5.23 22.84
N GLY A 620 7.11 -4.87 21.84
CA GLY A 620 6.34 -3.63 21.83
C GLY A 620 5.41 -3.55 23.04
N GLY A 621 5.31 -2.37 23.66
CA GLY A 621 4.58 -2.20 24.92
C GLY A 621 5.38 -2.56 26.18
N GLY A 622 6.61 -3.06 26.02
CA GLY A 622 7.60 -3.19 27.09
C GLY A 622 7.13 -4.06 28.25
N LEU A 623 7.53 -3.72 29.47
CA LEU A 623 7.13 -4.46 30.67
C LEU A 623 5.62 -4.34 30.94
N TYR A 624 5.06 -3.15 30.70
CA TYR A 624 3.67 -2.84 31.05
C TYR A 624 2.64 -3.57 30.21
N ASP A 625 2.89 -3.83 28.92
CA ASP A 625 1.90 -4.49 28.07
C ASP A 625 2.15 -6.00 27.90
N ASN A 626 3.39 -6.47 28.15
CA ASN A 626 3.75 -7.89 27.95
C ASN A 626 3.65 -8.72 29.22
N VAL A 627 4.12 -8.22 30.37
CA VAL A 627 4.05 -8.97 31.64
C VAL A 627 2.62 -9.32 32.06
N PRO A 628 1.61 -8.43 31.95
CA PRO A 628 0.24 -8.78 32.35
C PRO A 628 -0.36 -9.95 31.57
N ARG A 629 0.06 -10.16 30.30
CA ARG A 629 -0.50 -11.21 29.43
C ARG A 629 -0.30 -12.61 29.99
N MET A 630 0.70 -12.81 30.86
CA MET A 630 0.95 -14.09 31.51
C MET A 630 0.32 -14.23 32.91
N LEU A 631 -0.31 -13.20 33.46
CA LEU A 631 -0.79 -13.19 34.85
C LEU A 631 -2.28 -13.54 34.97
N PRO A 632 -2.70 -14.23 36.04
CA PRO A 632 -4.11 -14.36 36.38
C PRO A 632 -4.68 -13.03 36.88
N LYS A 633 -5.98 -12.80 36.66
CA LYS A 633 -6.67 -11.52 36.96
C LYS A 633 -6.50 -10.96 38.37
N HIS A 634 -6.23 -11.81 39.36
CA HIS A 634 -6.14 -11.43 40.78
C HIS A 634 -4.71 -11.12 41.24
N LEU A 635 -3.69 -11.39 40.41
CA LEU A 635 -2.30 -11.09 40.71
C LEU A 635 -1.80 -9.95 39.82
N GLY A 636 -0.79 -9.25 40.30
CA GLY A 636 -0.01 -8.28 39.54
C GLY A 636 1.49 -8.45 39.79
N ALA A 637 2.30 -7.77 38.99
CA ALA A 637 3.76 -7.83 39.09
C ALA A 637 4.32 -6.58 39.79
N ASP A 638 5.04 -6.79 40.89
CA ASP A 638 5.78 -5.75 41.60
C ASP A 638 7.27 -5.89 41.26
N ILE A 639 7.77 -4.98 40.42
CA ILE A 639 9.11 -5.01 39.82
C ILE A 639 9.95 -3.85 40.39
N ASP A 640 11.22 -4.10 40.71
CA ASP A 640 12.16 -3.08 41.17
C ASP A 640 13.26 -2.83 40.13
N ALA A 641 13.23 -1.64 39.51
CA ALA A 641 14.17 -1.22 38.47
C ALA A 641 15.65 -1.26 38.89
N LYS A 642 15.96 -1.23 40.19
CA LYS A 642 17.34 -1.27 40.72
C LYS A 642 18.00 -2.65 40.61
N THR A 643 17.24 -3.68 40.26
CA THR A 643 17.71 -5.07 40.35
C THR A 643 18.39 -5.59 39.08
N TRP A 644 18.40 -4.82 38.00
CA TRP A 644 19.16 -5.15 36.79
C TRP A 644 19.86 -3.93 36.20
N GLU A 645 20.84 -4.19 35.35
CA GLU A 645 21.57 -3.16 34.64
C GLU A 645 20.96 -2.92 33.24
N VAL A 646 20.66 -1.66 32.93
CA VAL A 646 20.18 -1.25 31.60
C VAL A 646 21.38 -1.09 30.63
N PRO A 647 21.34 -1.67 29.41
CA PRO A 647 22.39 -1.50 28.42
C PRO A 647 22.71 -0.03 28.12
N GLY A 648 23.99 0.30 27.90
CA GLY A 648 24.46 1.67 27.66
C GLY A 648 23.72 2.38 26.51
N VAL A 649 23.46 1.66 25.42
CA VAL A 649 22.68 2.17 24.28
C VAL A 649 21.27 2.61 24.68
N MET A 650 20.62 1.87 25.58
CA MET A 650 19.25 2.19 26.01
C MET A 650 19.22 3.32 27.03
N ARG A 651 20.19 3.37 27.96
CA ARG A 651 20.37 4.54 28.85
C ARG A 651 20.60 5.82 28.05
N TRP A 652 21.46 5.74 27.03
CA TRP A 652 21.70 6.85 26.12
C TRP A 652 20.43 7.27 25.36
N LEU A 653 19.67 6.31 24.82
CA LEU A 653 18.39 6.59 24.13
C LEU A 653 17.39 7.30 25.05
N LYS A 654 17.24 6.80 26.28
CA LYS A 654 16.36 7.42 27.28
C LYS A 654 16.76 8.86 27.56
N LYS A 655 18.04 9.08 27.88
CA LYS A 655 18.58 10.40 28.23
C LYS A 655 18.51 11.38 27.07
N SER A 656 18.98 10.98 25.88
CA SER A 656 19.02 11.85 24.69
C SER A 656 17.63 12.13 24.12
N GLY A 657 16.70 11.18 24.28
CA GLY A 657 15.30 11.38 23.90
C GLY A 657 14.51 12.22 24.89
N GLY A 658 14.97 12.35 26.14
CA GLY A 658 14.17 12.92 27.23
C GLY A 658 12.97 12.04 27.56
N VAL A 659 13.14 10.71 27.52
CA VAL A 659 12.05 9.74 27.72
C VAL A 659 11.84 9.51 29.22
N GLU A 660 10.60 9.72 29.67
CA GLU A 660 10.19 9.46 31.05
C GLU A 660 10.30 7.96 31.40
N GLY A 661 10.57 7.62 32.66
CA GLY A 661 10.79 6.23 33.09
C GLY A 661 9.64 5.29 32.73
N LYS A 662 8.38 5.72 32.92
CA LYS A 662 7.21 4.91 32.56
C LYS A 662 7.10 4.67 31.05
N GLU A 663 7.36 5.70 30.24
CA GLU A 663 7.37 5.58 28.77
C GLU A 663 8.55 4.74 28.27
N PHE A 664 9.71 4.82 28.93
CA PHE A 664 10.88 3.98 28.64
C PHE A 664 10.55 2.50 28.85
N ALA A 665 9.90 2.17 29.96
CA ALA A 665 9.46 0.81 30.30
C ALA A 665 8.25 0.31 29.52
N ARG A 666 7.51 1.21 28.85
CA ARG A 666 6.42 0.87 27.94
C ARG A 666 6.88 0.78 26.48
N THR A 667 7.88 1.54 26.07
CA THR A 667 8.32 1.57 24.67
C THR A 667 9.36 0.48 24.39
N TRP A 668 10.29 0.28 25.31
CA TRP A 668 11.42 -0.63 25.14
C TRP A 668 11.50 -1.65 26.26
N ASN A 669 12.35 -2.66 26.04
CA ASN A 669 12.53 -3.79 26.94
C ASN A 669 13.33 -3.47 28.22
N THR A 670 13.88 -2.26 28.34
CA THR A 670 14.70 -1.78 29.48
C THR A 670 15.92 -2.64 29.84
N GLY A 671 16.40 -3.49 28.94
CA GLY A 671 17.49 -4.43 29.20
C GLY A 671 17.04 -5.87 29.50
N LEU A 672 15.73 -6.14 29.52
CA LEU A 672 15.17 -7.47 29.79
C LEU A 672 14.41 -7.96 28.56
N GLY A 673 14.89 -8.98 27.85
CA GLY A 673 14.16 -9.49 26.68
C GLY A 673 13.11 -10.55 27.01
N MET A 674 13.20 -11.18 28.19
CA MET A 674 12.24 -12.18 28.65
C MET A 674 12.04 -12.04 30.15
N VAL A 675 10.81 -12.23 30.63
CA VAL A 675 10.49 -12.31 32.06
C VAL A 675 9.79 -13.63 32.33
N CYS A 676 10.19 -14.36 33.39
CA CYS A 676 9.59 -15.62 33.78
C CYS A 676 9.05 -15.56 35.21
N VAL A 677 7.91 -16.21 35.46
CA VAL A 677 7.36 -16.48 36.79
C VAL A 677 7.88 -17.82 37.27
N VAL A 678 8.51 -17.85 38.44
CA VAL A 678 9.13 -19.04 39.03
C VAL A 678 8.69 -19.17 40.49
N GLU A 679 8.44 -20.41 40.92
CA GLU A 679 8.19 -20.67 42.34
C GLU A 679 9.41 -20.28 43.20
N GLY A 680 9.18 -19.62 44.34
CA GLY A 680 10.27 -19.11 45.20
C GLY A 680 11.34 -20.16 45.54
N ALA A 681 10.94 -21.41 45.78
CA ALA A 681 11.87 -22.51 46.10
C ALA A 681 12.75 -22.97 44.90
N LYS A 682 12.33 -22.68 43.67
CA LYS A 682 13.03 -23.11 42.43
C LYS A 682 13.93 -22.02 41.83
N VAL A 683 13.90 -20.79 42.35
CA VAL A 683 14.60 -19.63 41.77
C VAL A 683 16.09 -19.87 41.56
N GLU A 684 16.80 -20.37 42.58
CA GLU A 684 18.25 -20.59 42.48
C GLU A 684 18.61 -21.72 41.51
N GLU A 685 17.77 -22.76 41.40
CA GLU A 685 17.96 -23.83 40.41
C GLU A 685 17.77 -23.30 38.98
N VAL A 686 16.71 -22.51 38.76
CA VAL A 686 16.39 -21.92 37.47
C VAL A 686 17.50 -20.95 37.03
N LYS A 687 17.94 -20.05 37.93
CA LYS A 687 19.06 -19.14 37.67
C LYS A 687 20.32 -19.91 37.31
N LYS A 688 20.72 -20.90 38.12
CA LYS A 688 21.90 -21.71 37.83
C LYS A 688 21.82 -22.43 36.49
N THR A 689 20.64 -22.94 36.13
CA THR A 689 20.41 -23.61 34.84
C THR A 689 20.60 -22.64 33.68
N LEU A 690 20.00 -21.45 33.76
CA LEU A 690 20.04 -20.42 32.72
C LEU A 690 21.42 -19.76 32.62
N ASP A 691 22.07 -19.43 33.74
CA ASP A 691 23.45 -18.93 33.78
C ASP A 691 24.41 -19.96 33.15
N GLY A 692 24.20 -21.25 33.41
CA GLY A 692 24.95 -22.35 32.78
C GLY A 692 24.77 -22.45 31.26
N GLN A 693 23.67 -21.90 30.72
CA GLN A 693 23.43 -21.76 29.28
C GLN A 693 23.96 -20.44 28.70
N GLY A 694 24.67 -19.63 29.52
CA GLY A 694 25.24 -18.35 29.11
C GLY A 694 24.26 -17.18 29.19
N GLU A 695 23.09 -17.38 29.81
CA GLU A 695 22.18 -16.27 30.10
C GLU A 695 22.69 -15.42 31.26
N ARG A 696 22.26 -14.15 31.29
CA ARG A 696 22.42 -13.31 32.47
C ARG A 696 21.03 -13.12 33.08
N VAL A 697 20.85 -13.63 34.29
CA VAL A 697 19.56 -13.67 34.96
C VAL A 697 19.49 -12.71 36.14
N PHE A 698 18.40 -11.97 36.23
CA PHE A 698 18.12 -11.05 37.34
C PHE A 698 16.87 -11.50 38.09
N VAL A 699 16.85 -11.38 39.41
CA VAL A 699 15.61 -11.45 40.19
C VAL A 699 15.03 -10.06 40.23
N ILE A 700 13.95 -9.82 39.49
CA ILE A 700 13.47 -8.46 39.22
C ILE A 700 12.30 -8.03 40.08
N GLY A 701 11.64 -8.98 40.73
CA GLY A 701 10.42 -8.70 41.49
C GLY A 701 9.68 -9.96 41.89
N LYS A 702 8.39 -9.80 42.17
CA LYS A 702 7.51 -10.90 42.57
C LYS A 702 6.05 -10.63 42.17
N LEU A 703 5.25 -11.69 42.19
CA LEU A 703 3.81 -11.59 42.10
C LEU A 703 3.24 -11.17 43.45
N VAL A 704 2.32 -10.22 43.40
CA VAL A 704 1.56 -9.68 44.54
C VAL A 704 0.07 -9.73 44.23
N LYS A 705 -0.80 -9.55 45.21
CA LYS A 705 -2.21 -9.34 44.90
C LYS A 705 -2.35 -8.02 44.15
N LYS A 706 -3.20 -8.01 43.13
CA LYS A 706 -3.45 -6.81 42.31
C LYS A 706 -3.89 -5.60 43.16
N GLU A 707 -4.63 -5.86 44.25
CA GLU A 707 -5.07 -4.85 45.22
C GLU A 707 -3.92 -4.20 45.98
N ASP A 708 -2.84 -4.93 46.28
CA ASP A 708 -1.69 -4.43 47.06
C ASP A 708 -0.85 -3.41 46.28
N ILE A 709 -1.04 -3.35 44.95
CA ILE A 709 -0.43 -2.38 44.05
C ILE A 709 -1.47 -1.43 43.43
N GLY A 710 -2.58 -1.19 44.13
CA GLY A 710 -3.55 -0.17 43.75
C GLY A 710 -4.45 -0.54 42.56
N GLY A 711 -4.56 -1.84 42.24
CA GLY A 711 -5.35 -2.32 41.11
C GLY A 711 -4.60 -2.34 39.77
N GLU A 712 -3.33 -1.93 39.76
CA GLU A 712 -2.48 -1.98 38.57
C GLU A 712 -2.00 -3.41 38.27
N GLU A 713 -1.76 -3.75 37.00
CA GLU A 713 -1.28 -5.08 36.61
C GLU A 713 0.23 -5.22 36.77
N VAL A 714 0.96 -4.12 36.59
CA VAL A 714 2.41 -4.04 36.74
C VAL A 714 2.74 -2.72 37.43
N VAL A 715 3.55 -2.79 38.47
CA VAL A 715 4.23 -1.62 39.06
C VAL A 715 5.73 -1.81 38.89
N VAL A 716 6.38 -0.79 38.34
CA VAL A 716 7.84 -0.71 38.27
C VAL A 716 8.29 0.40 39.20
N ARG A 717 8.96 0.04 40.29
CA ARG A 717 9.50 0.97 41.28
C ARG A 717 10.89 1.41 40.90
N HIS A 718 11.31 2.53 41.47
CA HIS A 718 12.67 3.03 41.41
C HIS A 718 13.23 3.35 40.01
N MET A 719 12.35 3.76 39.09
CA MET A 719 12.74 4.05 37.69
C MET A 719 13.74 5.21 37.57
N GLU A 720 13.94 6.02 38.61
CA GLU A 720 14.97 7.06 38.68
C GLU A 720 16.39 6.52 38.53
N VAL A 721 16.62 5.21 38.76
CA VAL A 721 17.93 4.58 38.57
C VAL A 721 18.36 4.52 37.10
N TRP A 722 17.44 4.78 36.16
CA TRP A 722 17.71 4.79 34.73
C TRP A 722 18.09 6.16 34.16
N ASP A 723 18.09 7.22 34.98
CA ASP A 723 18.35 8.60 34.55
C ASP A 723 19.83 8.94 34.32
#